data_AF-A0AAF1B168-F1
#
_entry.id   AF-A0AAF1B168-F1
#
_cell.length_a   1.000
_cell.length_b   1.000
_cell.length_c   1.000
_cell.angle_alpha   90.00
_cell.angle_beta   90.00
_cell.angle_gamma   90.00
#
_symmetry.space_group_name_H-M   'P 1'
#
loop_
_entity.id
_entity.type
_entity.pdbx_description
1 polymer ?
#
loop_
_entity_poly.entity_id
_entity_poly.type
_entity_poly.pdbx_seq_one_letter_code
_entity_poly.pdbx_strand_id
1 'polypeptide(L)'
;MSSRREKRRDRDSEREDNIYRYYRDLKDGRDRVKVSDQIYECPYCREYEKKEYTYLQILNHASRVGTKSKTASSRSRERHLGLEMYLKRCFDKTDKTLRSRTDPYENDNDHKQFALPSLPTDSVDNNTVVAHRAERYKNDNGQKQIMVSSVRTESMGYSFVASRESKESAGRPIKHDLPSHTHKRRAENMKPEASEELIVYPWMVIIANIPVELKDGRYVGDSGRKLKDEWTLQGYQPIKVHPLWNYKGHTGFAIVEFNKDWTGFDNAMTFAKKFEMDCHGKKDWQRAREKGEQKLYAWIAREEEYHRKDKMGEYLRKNADLKTISEIEKEDKIKEARLMCNLTNSLDMKEKQCEEIKKNISKTEASFSNVMRQKEDMIKAYNEEQEMSRKQQCKEIEIIYREHERTKLMLEAKREELRLYEMGLRAREYLNESERRRLDHLKEKKEKNEKAIMVQKKAEESMMKLAESHRKEKHQLYQRIIELQKKLDDKQQLELDIEQLRGAVEVMRPISDGGDAEAQKKMESLEENLKEKEEDLESLEELNQALIVKEKKASDELQDARKELISGLKDRPISTASVGVKRLGDLDHKPFVSAAKMKYPAAEAEEKAGEFISLMDSKIREVSISGVINEEDDGIKAIKNEWGDEVYKSVVTALRELNEYNPAGRCPVPELWNFKAGRRATLSESVEFILRLWKTNKRKRT
;
A
#
# COMPACT_ATOMS: atom_id res chain seq x y z
N MET A 1 36.07 -9.94 0.61
CA MET A 1 34.94 -10.23 1.54
C MET A 1 33.59 -9.62 1.14
N SER A 2 33.47 -8.89 0.02
CA SER A 2 32.22 -8.18 -0.35
C SER A 2 31.16 -9.06 -1.02
N SER A 3 31.53 -9.89 -2.01
CA SER A 3 30.59 -10.68 -2.81
C SER A 3 29.77 -11.73 -2.02
N ARG A 4 30.29 -12.24 -0.90
CA ARG A 4 29.56 -13.18 -0.01
C ARG A 4 28.53 -12.47 0.88
N ARG A 5 28.71 -11.19 1.20
CA ARG A 5 27.73 -10.42 1.99
C ARG A 5 26.58 -9.93 1.11
N GLU A 6 26.88 -9.60 -0.13
CA GLU A 6 25.90 -9.16 -1.15
C GLU A 6 24.96 -10.32 -1.54
N LYS A 7 25.52 -11.49 -1.89
CA LYS A 7 24.73 -12.74 -2.14
C LYS A 7 23.95 -13.28 -0.94
N ARG A 8 24.19 -12.76 0.27
CA ARG A 8 23.42 -13.09 1.48
C ARG A 8 22.25 -12.11 1.66
N ARG A 9 22.46 -10.81 1.45
CA ARG A 9 21.39 -9.80 1.47
C ARG A 9 20.31 -10.07 0.43
N ASP A 10 20.69 -10.45 -0.80
CA ASP A 10 19.71 -10.78 -1.85
C ASP A 10 18.85 -12.00 -1.47
N ARG A 11 19.48 -13.02 -0.86
CA ARG A 11 18.76 -14.22 -0.40
C ARG A 11 17.84 -13.98 0.78
N ASP A 12 18.19 -13.06 1.67
CA ASP A 12 17.34 -12.68 2.80
C ASP A 12 16.14 -11.84 2.33
N SER A 13 16.33 -10.96 1.34
CA SER A 13 15.24 -10.20 0.67
C SER A 13 14.28 -11.12 -0.09
N GLU A 14 14.79 -12.05 -0.89
CA GLU A 14 13.97 -13.05 -1.60
C GLU A 14 13.16 -13.93 -0.63
N ARG A 15 13.72 -14.24 0.54
CA ARG A 15 13.04 -15.00 1.57
C ARG A 15 11.87 -14.22 2.17
N GLU A 16 12.05 -12.95 2.50
CA GLU A 16 10.98 -12.08 3.00
C GLU A 16 9.86 -11.87 1.96
N ASP A 17 10.23 -11.66 0.70
CA ASP A 17 9.27 -11.54 -0.40
C ASP A 17 8.46 -12.83 -0.60
N ASN A 18 9.11 -13.99 -0.50
CA ASN A 18 8.44 -15.29 -0.57
C ASN A 18 7.46 -15.50 0.60
N ILE A 19 7.84 -15.13 1.83
CA ILE A 19 6.96 -15.19 3.01
C ILE A 19 5.73 -14.30 2.81
N TYR A 20 5.94 -13.06 2.36
CA TYR A 20 4.85 -12.12 2.12
C TYR A 20 3.92 -12.56 0.98
N ARG A 21 4.45 -13.20 -0.06
CA ARG A 21 3.65 -13.81 -1.13
C ARG A 21 2.73 -14.89 -0.59
N TYR A 22 3.23 -15.82 0.23
CA TYR A 22 2.39 -16.88 0.81
C TYR A 22 1.35 -16.32 1.80
N TYR A 23 1.69 -15.29 2.58
CA TYR A 23 0.71 -14.56 3.39
C TYR A 23 -0.41 -13.97 2.52
N ARG A 24 -0.06 -13.31 1.40
CA ARG A 24 -1.02 -12.71 0.48
C ARG A 24 -1.93 -13.78 -0.15
N ASP A 25 -1.38 -14.92 -0.56
CA ASP A 25 -2.15 -16.02 -1.13
C ASP A 25 -3.20 -16.57 -0.16
N LEU A 26 -2.87 -16.69 1.14
CA LEU A 26 -3.81 -17.07 2.19
C LEU A 26 -4.85 -15.98 2.47
N LYS A 27 -4.45 -14.71 2.41
CA LYS A 27 -5.35 -13.56 2.60
C LYS A 27 -6.37 -13.43 1.47
N ASP A 28 -5.94 -13.67 0.23
CA ASP A 28 -6.78 -13.61 -0.96
C ASP A 28 -7.71 -14.85 -1.08
N GLY A 29 -7.62 -15.78 -0.12
CA GLY A 29 -8.55 -16.92 -0.01
C GLY A 29 -8.25 -18.08 -0.94
N ARG A 30 -7.02 -18.19 -1.49
CA ARG A 30 -6.64 -19.30 -2.37
C ARG A 30 -6.63 -20.66 -1.66
N ASP A 31 -6.31 -20.68 -0.36
CA ASP A 31 -6.35 -21.87 0.48
C ASP A 31 -7.17 -21.60 1.76
N ARG A 32 -8.04 -22.53 2.16
CA ARG A 32 -8.87 -22.40 3.38
C ARG A 32 -8.09 -22.89 4.61
N VAL A 33 -7.74 -21.97 5.50
CA VAL A 33 -7.04 -22.27 6.77
C VAL A 33 -8.01 -22.49 7.93
N LYS A 34 -9.12 -21.75 7.96
CA LYS A 34 -10.16 -21.88 8.98
C LYS A 34 -11.29 -22.77 8.44
N VAL A 35 -11.51 -23.91 9.07
CA VAL A 35 -12.56 -24.87 8.70
C VAL A 35 -13.86 -24.59 9.46
N SER A 36 -13.74 -24.28 10.75
CA SER A 36 -14.85 -23.85 11.63
C SER A 36 -14.37 -22.78 12.62
N ASP A 37 -15.25 -22.29 13.51
CA ASP A 37 -14.90 -21.23 14.47
C ASP A 37 -13.76 -21.58 15.45
N GLN A 38 -13.51 -22.87 15.67
CA GLN A 38 -12.47 -23.34 16.58
C GLN A 38 -11.46 -24.29 15.91
N ILE A 39 -11.67 -24.65 14.65
CA ILE A 39 -10.88 -25.64 13.93
C ILE A 39 -10.15 -25.01 12.75
N TYR A 40 -8.84 -25.21 12.72
CA TYR A 40 -7.93 -24.74 11.70
C TYR A 40 -7.14 -25.92 11.11
N GLU A 41 -6.82 -25.83 9.82
CA GLU A 41 -6.00 -26.81 9.11
C GLU A 41 -4.80 -26.13 8.45
N CYS A 42 -3.67 -26.83 8.42
CA CYS A 42 -2.48 -26.36 7.72
C CYS A 42 -2.56 -26.76 6.23
N PRO A 43 -2.64 -25.79 5.29
CA PRO A 43 -2.76 -26.09 3.87
C PRO A 43 -1.47 -26.65 3.24
N TYR A 44 -0.37 -26.65 4.00
CA TYR A 44 0.96 -26.99 3.47
C TYR A 44 1.47 -28.38 3.88
N CYS A 45 0.75 -29.10 4.74
CA CYS A 45 1.08 -30.46 5.17
C CYS A 45 0.28 -31.49 4.36
N ARG A 46 0.93 -32.56 3.87
CA ARG A 46 0.29 -33.57 2.99
C ARG A 46 -0.59 -34.56 3.77
N GLU A 47 -1.88 -34.53 3.44
CA GLU A 47 -2.96 -35.54 3.34
C GLU A 47 -3.05 -36.79 4.25
N TYR A 48 -2.00 -37.29 4.92
CA TYR A 48 -2.16 -38.38 5.92
C TYR A 48 -2.32 -37.86 7.35
N GLU A 49 -2.20 -36.54 7.55
CA GLU A 49 -2.43 -35.87 8.83
C GLU A 49 -3.12 -34.52 8.59
N LYS A 50 -4.37 -34.52 8.10
CA LYS A 50 -5.26 -33.36 8.31
C LYS A 50 -5.57 -33.27 9.79
N LYS A 51 -4.59 -32.82 10.56
CA LYS A 51 -4.73 -32.55 11.99
C LYS A 51 -5.56 -31.28 12.10
N GLU A 52 -6.73 -31.44 12.69
CA GLU A 52 -7.53 -30.34 13.17
C GLU A 52 -6.77 -29.68 14.32
N TYR A 53 -6.54 -28.37 14.22
CA TYR A 53 -5.82 -27.59 15.21
C TYR A 53 -6.75 -26.52 15.81
N THR A 54 -6.58 -26.24 17.10
CA THR A 54 -7.04 -24.97 17.67
C THR A 54 -6.14 -23.81 17.20
N TYR A 55 -6.60 -22.56 17.36
CA TYR A 55 -5.83 -21.37 16.95
C TYR A 55 -4.38 -21.37 17.49
N LEU A 56 -4.21 -21.64 18.80
CA LEU A 56 -2.88 -21.69 19.42
C LEU A 56 -2.04 -22.86 18.90
N GLN A 57 -2.67 -24.01 18.62
CA GLN A 57 -1.97 -25.18 18.10
C GLN A 57 -1.49 -24.96 16.66
N ILE A 58 -2.32 -24.38 15.77
CA ILE A 58 -1.90 -24.10 14.39
C ILE A 58 -0.83 -23.01 14.35
N LEU A 59 -0.92 -22.00 15.22
CA LEU A 59 0.08 -20.95 15.33
C LEU A 59 1.43 -21.52 15.76
N ASN A 60 1.44 -22.39 16.78
CA ASN A 60 2.63 -23.09 17.23
C ASN A 60 3.17 -24.07 16.18
N HIS A 61 2.30 -24.78 15.46
CA HIS A 61 2.68 -25.66 14.36
C HIS A 61 3.39 -24.86 13.25
N ALA A 62 2.77 -23.79 12.77
CA ALA A 62 3.32 -22.91 11.74
C ALA A 62 4.68 -22.34 12.16
N SER A 63 4.78 -21.82 13.39
CA SER A 63 6.04 -21.26 13.91
C SER A 63 7.12 -22.33 14.05
N ARG A 64 6.82 -23.52 14.60
CA ARG A 64 7.78 -24.61 14.77
C ARG A 64 8.30 -25.11 13.43
N VAL A 65 7.44 -25.27 12.43
CA VAL A 65 7.87 -25.70 11.09
C VAL A 65 8.67 -24.59 10.40
N GLY A 66 8.23 -23.34 10.51
CA GLY A 66 8.88 -22.18 9.89
C GLY A 66 10.26 -21.82 10.45
N THR A 67 10.46 -21.97 11.75
CA THR A 67 11.68 -21.52 12.44
C THR A 67 12.59 -22.66 12.93
N LYS A 68 12.02 -23.77 13.43
CA LYS A 68 12.78 -24.80 14.18
C LYS A 68 12.94 -26.13 13.45
N SER A 69 12.15 -26.42 12.41
CA SER A 69 12.21 -27.71 11.71
C SER A 69 13.52 -27.86 10.94
N LYS A 70 14.29 -28.93 11.22
CA LYS A 70 15.52 -29.28 10.48
C LYS A 70 15.26 -30.08 9.20
N THR A 71 14.11 -30.73 9.11
CA THR A 71 13.71 -31.62 7.99
C THR A 71 12.90 -30.92 6.91
N ALA A 72 12.30 -29.76 7.20
CA ALA A 72 11.54 -28.98 6.23
C ALA A 72 12.46 -28.26 5.21
N SER A 73 12.06 -28.28 3.93
CA SER A 73 12.74 -27.52 2.86
C SER A 73 12.59 -26.01 3.07
N SER A 74 13.47 -25.19 2.46
CA SER A 74 13.39 -23.71 2.55
C SER A 74 12.00 -23.20 2.16
N ARG A 75 11.47 -23.70 1.05
CA ARG A 75 10.13 -23.37 0.55
C ARG A 75 9.03 -23.77 1.54
N SER A 76 9.17 -24.91 2.22
CA SER A 76 8.22 -25.33 3.25
C SER A 76 8.28 -24.42 4.48
N ARG A 77 9.48 -24.00 4.91
CA ARG A 77 9.65 -23.07 6.04
C ARG A 77 9.03 -21.71 5.71
N GLU A 78 9.28 -21.17 4.53
CA GLU A 78 8.70 -19.90 4.05
C GLU A 78 7.17 -19.94 3.99
N ARG A 79 6.58 -21.04 3.51
CA ARG A 79 5.12 -21.25 3.53
C ARG A 79 4.53 -21.21 4.93
N HIS A 80 5.16 -21.88 5.89
CA HIS A 80 4.69 -21.92 7.28
C HIS A 80 4.92 -20.59 8.01
N LEU A 81 5.97 -19.83 7.67
CA LEU A 81 6.13 -18.46 8.15
C LEU A 81 5.07 -17.52 7.56
N GLY A 82 4.68 -17.70 6.30
CA GLY A 82 3.54 -17.00 5.68
C GLY A 82 2.21 -17.33 6.38
N LEU A 83 2.00 -18.59 6.76
CA LEU A 83 0.85 -19.03 7.57
C LEU A 83 0.84 -18.40 8.97
N GLU A 84 1.99 -18.38 9.64
CA GLU A 84 2.13 -17.73 10.95
C GLU A 84 1.80 -16.23 10.88
N MET A 85 2.28 -15.55 9.85
CA MET A 85 1.99 -14.14 9.59
C MET A 85 0.50 -13.91 9.32
N TYR A 86 -0.15 -14.80 8.55
CA TYR A 86 -1.58 -14.76 8.30
C TYR A 86 -2.40 -14.95 9.59
N LEU A 87 -2.07 -15.95 10.40
CA LEU A 87 -2.74 -16.22 11.68
C LEU A 87 -2.64 -15.03 12.64
N LYS A 88 -1.43 -14.49 12.84
CA LYS A 88 -1.18 -13.32 13.70
C LYS A 88 -1.83 -12.03 13.19
N ARG A 89 -1.95 -11.84 11.88
CA ARG A 89 -2.46 -10.56 11.34
C ARG A 89 -3.98 -10.57 11.13
N CYS A 90 -4.56 -11.74 10.85
CA CYS A 90 -5.98 -11.87 10.52
C CYS A 90 -6.85 -12.41 11.67
N PHE A 91 -6.31 -13.11 12.67
CA PHE A 91 -7.12 -13.73 13.74
C PHE A 91 -6.79 -13.27 15.18
N ASP A 92 -5.69 -12.54 15.38
CA ASP A 92 -5.16 -12.12 16.70
C ASP A 92 -6.00 -11.05 17.44
N LYS A 93 -7.19 -10.71 16.93
CA LYS A 93 -8.14 -9.77 17.58
C LYS A 93 -9.18 -10.45 18.46
N THR A 94 -9.27 -11.79 18.46
CA THR A 94 -10.36 -12.50 19.16
C THR A 94 -9.95 -13.20 20.47
N ASP A 95 -8.68 -13.14 20.87
CA ASP A 95 -8.19 -14.00 21.96
C ASP A 95 -7.42 -13.25 23.07
N LYS A 96 -8.02 -12.17 23.59
CA LYS A 96 -7.56 -11.52 24.83
C LYS A 96 -8.11 -12.20 26.10
N THR A 97 -8.96 -13.22 25.97
CA THR A 97 -9.69 -13.85 27.08
C THR A 97 -9.19 -15.24 27.51
N LEU A 98 -8.23 -15.86 26.82
CA LEU A 98 -7.71 -17.20 27.20
C LEU A 98 -6.28 -17.24 27.75
N ARG A 99 -5.59 -16.11 27.93
CA ARG A 99 -4.21 -16.10 28.49
C ARG A 99 -4.11 -16.20 30.02
N SER A 100 -5.22 -16.41 30.72
CA SER A 100 -5.26 -16.59 32.16
C SER A 100 -5.62 -18.04 32.52
N ARG A 101 -4.75 -18.99 32.15
CA ARG A 101 -4.54 -20.28 32.85
C ARG A 101 -3.53 -21.17 32.12
N THR A 102 -2.28 -21.20 32.61
CA THR A 102 -1.51 -22.43 32.93
C THR A 102 -0.21 -22.05 33.65
N ASP A 103 0.12 -22.87 34.64
CA ASP A 103 1.18 -22.76 35.65
C ASP A 103 2.64 -22.91 35.13
N PRO A 104 3.65 -22.64 35.98
CA PRO A 104 5.02 -22.33 35.60
C PRO A 104 5.91 -23.57 35.56
N TYR A 105 6.61 -23.80 34.45
CA TYR A 105 7.92 -24.46 34.38
C TYR A 105 8.36 -24.44 32.91
N GLU A 106 9.38 -23.62 32.58
CA GLU A 106 10.53 -24.00 31.74
C GLU A 106 11.39 -22.77 31.39
N ASN A 107 12.52 -22.71 32.07
CA ASN A 107 13.86 -22.23 31.72
C ASN A 107 14.10 -21.24 30.57
N ASP A 108 14.94 -20.29 30.92
CA ASP A 108 15.72 -19.37 30.09
C ASP A 108 16.25 -19.96 28.77
N ASN A 109 16.09 -19.20 27.68
CA ASN A 109 17.24 -18.84 26.86
C ASN A 109 16.93 -17.68 25.89
N ASP A 110 17.82 -16.69 25.94
CA ASP A 110 18.17 -15.67 24.94
C ASP A 110 17.39 -15.65 23.63
N HIS A 111 16.67 -14.56 23.38
CA HIS A 111 16.53 -14.00 22.02
C HIS A 111 16.36 -12.47 22.07
N LYS A 112 17.45 -11.77 21.71
CA LYS A 112 17.44 -10.38 21.26
C LYS A 112 16.42 -10.20 20.14
N GLN A 113 15.32 -9.50 20.41
CA GLN A 113 14.44 -8.99 19.38
C GLN A 113 14.98 -7.64 18.91
N PHE A 114 15.52 -7.64 17.68
CA PHE A 114 15.71 -6.43 16.89
C PHE A 114 14.34 -5.85 16.56
N ALA A 115 14.03 -4.67 17.11
CA ALA A 115 12.97 -3.83 16.59
C ALA A 115 13.45 -3.17 15.30
N LEU A 116 12.69 -3.31 14.21
CA LEU A 116 12.82 -2.50 13.00
C LEU A 116 11.54 -1.66 12.82
N PRO A 117 11.66 -0.48 12.19
CA PRO A 117 10.81 0.68 12.46
C PRO A 117 9.55 0.72 11.59
N SER A 118 8.45 1.19 12.17
CA SER A 118 7.22 1.51 11.44
C SER A 118 7.36 2.86 10.74
N LEU A 119 7.14 2.90 9.43
CA LEU A 119 6.83 4.12 8.67
C LEU A 119 5.32 4.19 8.37
N PRO A 120 4.77 5.40 8.13
CA PRO A 120 3.40 5.77 8.48
C PRO A 120 2.37 5.32 7.45
N THR A 121 1.17 4.99 7.92
CA THR A 121 0.01 4.72 7.07
C THR A 121 -0.90 5.95 7.02
N ASP A 122 -1.14 6.42 5.80
CA ASP A 122 -2.16 7.42 5.46
C ASP A 122 -3.59 6.91 5.68
N SER A 123 -4.45 7.90 5.84
CA SER A 123 -5.91 7.94 6.04
C SER A 123 -6.78 6.98 5.22
N VAL A 124 -7.93 6.58 5.77
CA VAL A 124 -9.29 7.09 5.43
C VAL A 124 -10.37 6.19 6.08
N ASP A 125 -11.27 6.86 6.82
CA ASP A 125 -12.70 6.60 7.14
C ASP A 125 -13.27 5.18 7.21
N ASN A 126 -13.96 4.90 8.33
CA ASN A 126 -15.43 4.89 8.28
C ASN A 126 -16.12 4.84 9.66
N ASN A 127 -17.18 5.64 9.72
CA ASN A 127 -18.12 5.87 10.81
C ASN A 127 -18.77 4.59 11.36
N THR A 128 -19.04 4.56 12.66
CA THR A 128 -20.30 3.99 13.16
C THR A 128 -20.80 4.80 14.35
N VAL A 129 -21.95 5.40 14.12
CA VAL A 129 -22.82 6.12 15.06
C VAL A 129 -23.47 5.11 16.00
N VAL A 130 -23.38 5.31 17.31
CA VAL A 130 -24.46 4.92 18.23
C VAL A 130 -24.62 6.02 19.27
N ALA A 131 -25.76 6.69 19.18
CA ALA A 131 -26.24 7.70 20.12
C ALA A 131 -26.68 7.05 21.43
N HIS A 132 -26.47 7.74 22.57
CA HIS A 132 -27.49 7.81 23.62
C HIS A 132 -27.38 9.11 24.44
N ARG A 133 -28.37 9.97 24.20
CA ARG A 133 -29.23 10.71 25.14
C ARG A 133 -28.56 11.49 26.29
N ALA A 134 -28.60 12.81 26.15
CA ALA A 134 -28.38 13.80 27.19
C ALA A 134 -29.65 14.04 28.01
N GLU A 135 -29.51 14.19 29.33
CA GLU A 135 -30.45 14.94 30.16
C GLU A 135 -29.70 16.05 30.89
N ARG A 136 -30.29 17.25 30.86
CA ARG A 136 -29.77 18.50 31.43
C ARG A 136 -30.24 18.62 32.87
N TYR A 137 -29.32 18.93 33.78
CA TYR A 137 -29.62 19.77 34.94
C TYR A 137 -28.57 20.87 35.01
N LYS A 138 -29.03 22.13 34.93
CA LYS A 138 -28.26 23.31 35.34
C LYS A 138 -28.46 23.48 36.84
N ASN A 139 -27.39 23.80 37.56
CA ASN A 139 -27.40 24.71 38.69
C ASN A 139 -26.04 25.40 38.79
N ASP A 140 -26.13 26.71 39.07
CA ASP A 140 -25.03 27.67 39.14
C ASP A 140 -24.25 27.52 40.44
N ASN A 141 -22.93 27.32 40.30
CA ASN A 141 -21.94 28.05 41.06
C ASN A 141 -20.57 27.79 40.43
N GLY A 142 -19.96 28.86 39.93
CA GLY A 142 -18.69 28.83 39.22
C GLY A 142 -17.55 28.44 40.14
N GLN A 143 -17.12 27.18 40.03
CA GLN A 143 -15.78 26.69 40.31
C GLN A 143 -15.65 25.30 39.65
N LYS A 144 -14.78 25.14 38.65
CA LYS A 144 -14.46 23.82 38.08
C LYS A 144 -12.97 23.53 38.17
N GLN A 145 -12.67 22.68 39.15
CA GLN A 145 -11.46 21.88 39.29
C GLN A 145 -11.59 20.64 38.38
N ILE A 146 -10.52 20.25 37.69
CA ILE A 146 -10.50 19.10 36.77
C ILE A 146 -10.57 17.81 37.60
N MET A 147 -11.66 17.06 37.48
CA MET A 147 -11.82 15.73 38.06
C MET A 147 -11.81 14.69 36.93
N VAL A 148 -10.78 13.85 36.91
CA VAL A 148 -10.63 12.73 35.95
C VAL A 148 -11.45 11.55 36.48
N SER A 149 -12.50 11.16 35.76
CA SER A 149 -13.28 9.96 36.03
C SER A 149 -12.54 8.72 35.51
N SER A 150 -12.01 7.93 36.44
CA SER A 150 -11.52 6.57 36.19
C SER A 150 -12.69 5.58 36.27
N VAL A 151 -12.93 4.85 35.18
CA VAL A 151 -13.83 3.70 35.17
C VAL A 151 -13.16 2.57 35.94
N ARG A 152 -13.72 2.24 37.10
CA ARG A 152 -13.36 1.08 37.91
C ARG A 152 -13.96 -0.17 37.28
N THR A 153 -13.12 -1.13 36.93
CA THR A 153 -13.53 -2.53 36.73
C THR A 153 -13.76 -3.16 38.10
N GLU A 154 -14.94 -3.78 38.25
CA GLU A 154 -15.36 -4.53 39.42
C GLU A 154 -14.41 -5.71 39.70
N SER A 155 -13.91 -5.77 40.92
CA SER A 155 -13.32 -6.97 41.50
C SER A 155 -14.19 -7.38 42.68
N MET A 156 -14.80 -8.55 42.56
CA MET A 156 -15.60 -9.24 43.57
C MET A 156 -14.76 -9.45 44.84
N GLY A 157 -14.88 -8.52 45.79
CA GLY A 157 -14.26 -8.64 47.10
C GLY A 157 -15.06 -9.58 47.98
N TYR A 158 -14.41 -10.63 48.48
CA TYR A 158 -14.89 -11.36 49.66
C TYR A 158 -14.86 -10.38 50.84
N SER A 159 -16.04 -10.01 51.31
CA SER A 159 -16.23 -9.14 52.47
C SER A 159 -15.82 -9.87 53.75
N PHE A 160 -14.65 -9.51 54.31
CA PHE A 160 -14.37 -9.75 55.71
C PHE A 160 -15.15 -8.70 56.51
N VAL A 161 -16.14 -9.15 57.28
CA VAL A 161 -16.93 -8.31 58.18
C VAL A 161 -16.02 -7.90 59.33
N ALA A 162 -15.48 -6.68 59.25
CA ALA A 162 -14.89 -6.01 60.41
C ALA A 162 -16.02 -5.44 61.27
N SER A 163 -16.43 -6.20 62.29
CA SER A 163 -17.26 -5.64 63.37
C SER A 163 -16.38 -4.76 64.25
N ARG A 164 -16.72 -3.48 64.20
CA ARG A 164 -16.24 -2.39 65.06
C ARG A 164 -16.32 -2.77 66.54
N GLU A 165 -15.22 -2.49 67.23
CA GLU A 165 -15.11 -2.45 68.68
C GLU A 165 -16.21 -1.57 69.29
N SER A 166 -17.03 -2.20 70.12
CA SER A 166 -17.86 -1.54 71.12
C SER A 166 -17.18 -1.77 72.46
N LYS A 167 -16.85 -0.67 73.14
CA LYS A 167 -16.33 -0.66 74.50
C LYS A 167 -17.31 -1.35 75.43
N GLU A 168 -16.87 -2.38 76.14
CA GLU A 168 -17.50 -2.80 77.39
C GLU A 168 -16.48 -3.46 78.31
N SER A 169 -16.37 -2.87 79.51
CA SER A 169 -16.14 -3.52 80.79
C SER A 169 -14.92 -4.45 80.94
N ALA A 170 -13.93 -3.94 81.67
CA ALA A 170 -12.85 -4.70 82.26
C ALA A 170 -13.37 -5.86 83.14
N GLY A 171 -13.33 -7.08 82.59
CA GLY A 171 -13.34 -8.32 83.37
C GLY A 171 -11.93 -8.62 83.88
N ARG A 172 -11.71 -8.48 85.19
CA ARG A 172 -10.47 -8.90 85.87
C ARG A 172 -10.12 -10.35 85.51
N PRO A 173 -8.82 -10.71 85.43
CA PRO A 173 -8.43 -12.10 85.43
C PRO A 173 -8.79 -12.69 86.81
N ILE A 174 -9.75 -13.61 86.84
CA ILE A 174 -9.94 -14.48 88.01
C ILE A 174 -8.77 -15.45 87.99
N LYS A 175 -7.72 -15.09 88.72
CA LYS A 175 -6.74 -16.04 89.23
C LYS A 175 -7.50 -16.96 90.18
N HIS A 176 -7.79 -18.18 89.77
CA HIS A 176 -7.94 -19.24 90.74
C HIS A 176 -6.53 -19.67 91.13
N ASP A 177 -6.01 -19.01 92.17
CA ASP A 177 -4.92 -19.57 92.96
C ASP A 177 -5.41 -20.93 93.47
N LEU A 178 -4.80 -22.02 92.99
CA LEU A 178 -4.88 -23.29 93.70
C LEU A 178 -4.27 -23.06 95.09
N PRO A 179 -4.94 -23.44 96.19
CA PRO A 179 -4.32 -23.38 97.49
C PRO A 179 -3.12 -24.33 97.52
N SER A 180 -1.92 -23.76 97.62
CA SER A 180 -0.76 -24.47 98.13
C SER A 180 -0.99 -24.76 99.62
N HIS A 181 -1.62 -25.88 99.91
CA HIS A 181 -1.68 -26.37 101.29
C HIS A 181 -0.38 -27.12 101.64
N THR A 182 0.69 -26.35 101.80
CA THR A 182 1.72 -26.62 102.80
C THR A 182 1.29 -25.96 104.11
N HIS A 183 0.47 -26.64 104.91
CA HIS A 183 0.35 -26.34 106.33
C HIS A 183 0.28 -27.63 107.13
N LYS A 184 1.36 -27.89 107.87
CA LYS A 184 1.35 -28.60 109.15
C LYS A 184 0.14 -28.10 109.95
N ARG A 185 -0.95 -28.88 110.00
CA ARG A 185 -1.91 -28.78 111.10
C ARG A 185 -1.55 -29.84 112.13
N ARG A 186 -1.12 -29.29 113.26
CA ARG A 186 -1.08 -29.85 114.60
C ARG A 186 -2.18 -30.91 114.75
N ALA A 187 -1.79 -32.09 115.21
CA ALA A 187 -2.71 -33.08 115.75
C ALA A 187 -3.45 -32.40 116.91
N GLU A 188 -4.66 -31.92 116.65
CA GLU A 188 -5.61 -31.52 117.67
C GLU A 188 -6.51 -32.72 117.92
N ASN A 189 -6.39 -33.22 119.16
CA ASN A 189 -7.19 -34.27 119.77
C ASN A 189 -8.64 -34.28 119.28
N MET A 190 -8.96 -35.18 118.35
CA MET A 190 -10.30 -35.71 118.23
C MET A 190 -10.38 -36.94 119.14
N LYS A 191 -11.35 -36.87 120.05
CA LYS A 191 -11.81 -37.96 120.93
C LYS A 191 -11.93 -39.27 120.13
N PRO A 192 -11.81 -40.46 120.76
CA PRO A 192 -12.00 -41.72 120.05
C PRO A 192 -13.36 -41.67 119.35
N GLU A 193 -13.32 -41.55 118.02
CA GLU A 193 -14.49 -41.70 117.17
C GLU A 193 -15.10 -43.05 117.51
N ALA A 194 -16.37 -43.03 117.89
CA ALA A 194 -17.15 -44.24 118.06
C ALA A 194 -16.88 -45.11 116.83
N SER A 195 -16.42 -46.35 117.03
CA SER A 195 -16.02 -47.28 115.97
C SER A 195 -16.96 -47.14 114.77
N GLU A 196 -16.45 -46.56 113.66
CA GLU A 196 -17.26 -46.37 112.45
C GLU A 196 -17.85 -47.72 112.05
N GLU A 197 -19.16 -47.75 111.78
CA GLU A 197 -19.87 -48.99 111.54
C GLU A 197 -19.41 -49.63 110.22
N LEU A 198 -18.78 -50.81 110.32
CA LEU A 198 -18.37 -51.59 109.17
C LEU A 198 -19.59 -52.22 108.49
N ILE A 199 -19.69 -51.99 107.18
CA ILE A 199 -20.74 -52.51 106.32
C ILE A 199 -20.13 -53.37 105.22
N VAL A 200 -20.87 -54.39 104.81
CA VAL A 200 -20.47 -55.24 103.69
C VAL A 200 -20.60 -54.46 102.38
N TYR A 201 -19.51 -54.42 101.61
CA TYR A 201 -19.41 -53.79 100.30
C TYR A 201 -18.94 -54.80 99.24
N PRO A 202 -19.69 -55.04 98.15
CA PRO A 202 -20.93 -54.38 97.72
C PRO A 202 -22.10 -54.51 98.69
N TRP A 203 -23.06 -53.58 98.64
CA TRP A 203 -24.15 -53.53 99.62
C TRP A 203 -25.01 -54.79 99.55
N MET A 204 -25.13 -55.49 100.67
CA MET A 204 -25.87 -56.75 100.77
C MET A 204 -26.88 -56.71 101.92
N VAL A 205 -28.08 -57.23 101.68
CA VAL A 205 -29.14 -57.39 102.69
C VAL A 205 -29.41 -58.86 102.90
N ILE A 206 -29.54 -59.27 104.15
CA ILE A 206 -29.82 -60.64 104.54
C ILE A 206 -31.31 -60.81 104.69
N ILE A 207 -31.82 -61.91 104.14
CA ILE A 207 -33.20 -62.36 104.30
C ILE A 207 -33.19 -63.64 105.10
N ALA A 208 -34.02 -63.68 106.12
CA ALA A 208 -34.19 -64.83 107.00
C ALA A 208 -35.62 -65.35 106.95
N ASN A 209 -35.76 -66.63 107.29
CA ASN A 209 -37.02 -67.34 107.42
C ASN A 209 -37.80 -67.49 106.09
N ILE A 210 -37.05 -67.70 105.01
CA ILE A 210 -37.62 -68.05 103.70
C ILE A 210 -38.31 -69.43 103.83
N PRO A 211 -39.59 -69.56 103.43
CA PRO A 211 -40.30 -70.83 103.48
C PRO A 211 -39.52 -71.94 102.74
N VAL A 212 -39.35 -73.08 103.41
CA VAL A 212 -38.71 -74.27 102.86
C VAL A 212 -39.56 -75.51 103.10
N GLU A 213 -39.63 -76.38 102.11
CA GLU A 213 -40.34 -77.65 102.16
C GLU A 213 -39.33 -78.81 102.20
N LEU A 214 -39.60 -79.84 103.00
CA LEU A 214 -38.78 -81.07 102.99
C LEU A 214 -39.26 -81.97 101.86
N LYS A 215 -38.48 -82.09 100.78
CA LYS A 215 -38.74 -83.01 99.66
C LYS A 215 -37.54 -83.94 99.49
N ASP A 216 -37.78 -85.24 99.40
CA ASP A 216 -36.76 -86.27 99.22
C ASP A 216 -35.58 -86.18 100.22
N GLY A 217 -35.89 -85.84 101.48
CA GLY A 217 -34.92 -85.72 102.57
C GLY A 217 -34.04 -84.45 102.53
N ARG A 218 -34.31 -83.50 101.62
CA ARG A 218 -33.63 -82.19 101.55
C ARG A 218 -34.64 -81.04 101.62
N TYR A 219 -34.23 -79.93 102.21
CA TYR A 219 -35.01 -78.69 102.18
C TYR A 219 -34.91 -78.03 100.81
N VAL A 220 -36.05 -77.71 100.21
CA VAL A 220 -36.16 -76.94 98.96
C VAL A 220 -36.97 -75.68 99.22
N GLY A 221 -36.64 -74.59 98.53
CA GLY A 221 -37.33 -73.31 98.67
C GLY A 221 -37.47 -72.63 97.32
N ASP A 222 -38.16 -71.50 97.30
CA ASP A 222 -38.31 -70.68 96.11
C ASP A 222 -36.94 -70.25 95.54
N SER A 223 -36.87 -70.12 94.21
CA SER A 223 -35.65 -69.64 93.56
C SER A 223 -35.39 -68.18 93.92
N GLY A 224 -34.12 -67.80 94.08
CA GLY A 224 -33.74 -66.41 94.31
C GLY A 224 -34.22 -65.46 93.19
N ARG A 225 -34.38 -65.97 91.96
CA ARG A 225 -34.92 -65.18 90.85
C ARG A 225 -36.36 -64.71 91.12
N LYS A 226 -37.20 -65.57 91.68
CA LYS A 226 -38.59 -65.24 92.01
C LYS A 226 -38.65 -64.08 93.02
N LEU A 227 -37.85 -64.16 94.08
CA LEU A 227 -37.74 -63.10 95.10
C LEU A 227 -37.14 -61.80 94.52
N LYS A 228 -36.14 -61.91 93.65
CA LYS A 228 -35.55 -60.75 92.96
C LYS A 228 -36.60 -60.02 92.13
N ASP A 229 -37.38 -60.76 91.33
CA ASP A 229 -38.38 -60.19 90.42
C ASP A 229 -39.50 -59.51 91.24
N GLU A 230 -39.94 -60.14 92.33
CA GLU A 230 -40.92 -59.55 93.27
C GLU A 230 -40.42 -58.23 93.88
N TRP A 231 -39.21 -58.20 94.43
CA TRP A 231 -38.67 -56.98 95.05
C TRP A 231 -38.26 -55.91 94.03
N THR A 232 -38.01 -56.30 92.79
CA THR A 232 -37.83 -55.36 91.68
C THR A 232 -39.15 -54.67 91.34
N LEU A 233 -40.27 -55.40 91.30
CA LEU A 233 -41.61 -54.81 91.11
C LEU A 233 -42.00 -53.86 92.25
N GLN A 234 -41.52 -54.13 93.47
CA GLN A 234 -41.71 -53.25 94.63
C GLN A 234 -40.76 -52.04 94.65
N GLY A 235 -39.90 -51.88 93.65
CA GLY A 235 -39.04 -50.70 93.47
C GLY A 235 -37.66 -50.77 94.14
N TYR A 236 -37.30 -51.90 94.77
CA TYR A 236 -36.04 -52.01 95.51
C TYR A 236 -34.81 -52.29 94.62
N GLN A 237 -35.00 -52.68 93.37
CA GLN A 237 -33.93 -52.90 92.38
C GLN A 237 -32.73 -53.76 92.86
N PRO A 238 -32.95 -54.95 93.46
CA PRO A 238 -31.85 -55.86 93.76
C PRO A 238 -31.15 -56.35 92.49
N ILE A 239 -29.81 -56.41 92.49
CA ILE A 239 -29.04 -57.01 91.38
C ILE A 239 -29.26 -58.51 91.35
N LYS A 240 -29.22 -59.16 92.52
CA LYS A 240 -29.32 -60.62 92.64
C LYS A 240 -29.75 -61.04 94.03
N VAL A 241 -30.53 -62.12 94.13
CA VAL A 241 -30.87 -62.78 95.40
C VAL A 241 -30.23 -64.16 95.38
N HIS A 242 -29.44 -64.45 96.41
CA HIS A 242 -28.61 -65.64 96.54
C HIS A 242 -29.13 -66.49 97.70
N PRO A 243 -30.01 -67.47 97.45
CA PRO A 243 -30.43 -68.39 98.48
C PRO A 243 -29.23 -69.22 98.98
N LEU A 244 -29.14 -69.39 100.29
CA LEU A 244 -28.02 -70.09 100.92
C LEU A 244 -28.34 -71.56 101.08
N TRP A 245 -27.36 -72.42 100.76
CA TRP A 245 -27.53 -73.87 100.74
C TRP A 245 -26.48 -74.56 101.62
N ASN A 246 -26.89 -75.64 102.28
CA ASN A 246 -25.99 -76.55 102.97
C ASN A 246 -26.27 -78.02 102.56
N TYR A 247 -25.59 -78.98 103.19
CA TYR A 247 -25.75 -80.40 102.85
C TYR A 247 -27.19 -80.94 103.08
N LYS A 248 -28.01 -80.26 103.90
CA LYS A 248 -29.43 -80.58 104.14
C LYS A 248 -30.38 -79.88 103.14
N GLY A 249 -29.88 -79.04 102.24
CA GLY A 249 -30.67 -78.25 101.30
C GLY A 249 -30.69 -76.75 101.61
N HIS A 250 -31.78 -76.09 101.26
CA HIS A 250 -31.99 -74.65 101.44
C HIS A 250 -32.00 -74.29 102.93
N THR A 251 -31.22 -73.29 103.35
CA THR A 251 -31.04 -72.96 104.77
C THR A 251 -32.16 -72.09 105.36
N GLY A 252 -33.07 -71.61 104.52
CA GLY A 252 -34.09 -70.62 104.90
C GLY A 252 -33.56 -69.18 104.91
N PHE A 253 -32.34 -68.97 104.40
CA PHE A 253 -31.74 -67.64 104.26
C PHE A 253 -31.38 -67.35 102.80
N ALA A 254 -31.40 -66.06 102.43
CA ALA A 254 -30.82 -65.57 101.19
C ALA A 254 -30.08 -64.27 101.41
N ILE A 255 -29.17 -63.93 100.50
CA ILE A 255 -28.46 -62.66 100.48
C ILE A 255 -28.88 -61.89 99.23
N VAL A 256 -29.38 -60.68 99.42
CA VAL A 256 -29.77 -59.75 98.37
C VAL A 256 -28.62 -58.80 98.10
N GLU A 257 -28.11 -58.81 96.89
CA GLU A 257 -27.00 -57.97 96.44
C GLU A 257 -27.53 -56.76 95.67
N PHE A 258 -27.01 -55.56 95.96
CA PHE A 258 -27.35 -54.29 95.30
C PHE A 258 -26.15 -53.70 94.56
N ASN A 259 -26.38 -52.64 93.78
CA ASN A 259 -25.34 -51.97 92.99
C ASN A 259 -24.24 -51.36 93.85
N LYS A 260 -23.01 -51.28 93.36
CA LYS A 260 -21.84 -50.80 94.11
C LYS A 260 -21.81 -49.29 94.32
N ASP A 261 -22.64 -48.55 93.61
CA ASP A 261 -22.74 -47.09 93.69
C ASP A 261 -23.62 -46.63 94.87
N TRP A 262 -23.69 -45.32 95.08
CA TRP A 262 -24.51 -44.70 96.11
C TRP A 262 -26.01 -44.91 95.89
N THR A 263 -26.44 -45.15 94.65
CA THR A 263 -27.83 -45.52 94.34
C THR A 263 -28.14 -46.92 94.85
N GLY A 264 -27.23 -47.87 94.67
CA GLY A 264 -27.35 -49.21 95.26
C GLY A 264 -27.33 -49.21 96.79
N PHE A 265 -26.59 -48.28 97.41
CA PHE A 265 -26.61 -48.09 98.87
C PHE A 265 -27.99 -47.67 99.36
N ASP A 266 -28.57 -46.66 98.71
CA ASP A 266 -29.91 -46.14 99.03
C ASP A 266 -30.99 -47.22 98.87
N ASN A 267 -30.91 -47.99 97.77
CA ASN A 267 -31.81 -49.11 97.51
C ASN A 267 -31.71 -50.20 98.60
N ALA A 268 -30.49 -50.61 98.97
CA ALA A 268 -30.25 -51.61 100.02
C ALA A 268 -30.77 -51.14 101.38
N MET A 269 -30.51 -49.88 101.71
CA MET A 269 -30.91 -49.26 102.97
C MET A 269 -32.43 -49.13 103.07
N THR A 270 -33.08 -48.67 102.00
CA THR A 270 -34.54 -48.54 101.92
C THR A 270 -35.23 -49.90 102.02
N PHE A 271 -34.68 -50.92 101.37
CA PHE A 271 -35.16 -52.29 101.47
C PHE A 271 -35.06 -52.83 102.91
N ALA A 272 -33.90 -52.72 103.56
CA ALA A 272 -33.74 -53.17 104.95
C ALA A 272 -34.61 -52.38 105.93
N LYS A 273 -34.69 -51.05 105.79
CA LYS A 273 -35.54 -50.18 106.63
C LYS A 273 -37.02 -50.53 106.51
N LYS A 274 -37.50 -50.95 105.33
CA LYS A 274 -38.89 -51.37 105.16
C LYS A 274 -39.24 -52.52 106.11
N PHE A 275 -38.40 -53.55 106.15
CA PHE A 275 -38.60 -54.69 107.05
C PHE A 275 -38.47 -54.28 108.52
N GLU A 276 -37.54 -53.38 108.86
CA GLU A 276 -37.42 -52.85 110.21
C GLU A 276 -38.69 -52.10 110.66
N MET A 277 -39.27 -51.24 109.81
CA MET A 277 -40.51 -50.52 110.10
C MET A 277 -41.72 -51.45 110.27
N ASP A 278 -41.75 -52.58 109.55
CA ASP A 278 -42.79 -53.59 109.66
C ASP A 278 -42.57 -54.56 110.85
N CYS A 279 -41.65 -54.23 111.77
CA CYS A 279 -41.23 -55.06 112.91
C CYS A 279 -40.67 -56.43 112.49
N HIS A 280 -40.06 -56.50 111.32
CA HIS A 280 -39.39 -57.65 110.74
C HIS A 280 -37.88 -57.43 110.57
N GLY A 281 -37.26 -56.64 111.46
CA GLY A 281 -35.81 -56.44 111.47
C GLY A 281 -35.04 -57.58 112.14
N LYS A 282 -33.72 -57.47 112.20
CA LYS A 282 -32.83 -58.46 112.84
C LYS A 282 -33.19 -58.77 114.30
N LYS A 283 -33.49 -57.73 115.10
CA LYS A 283 -33.84 -57.87 116.52
C LYS A 283 -35.16 -58.60 116.69
N ASP A 284 -36.12 -58.35 115.80
CA ASP A 284 -37.43 -59.02 115.81
C ASP A 284 -37.30 -60.47 115.37
N TRP A 285 -36.46 -60.76 114.38
CA TRP A 285 -36.14 -62.13 113.97
C TRP A 285 -35.57 -62.96 115.13
N GLN A 286 -34.65 -62.38 115.91
CA GLN A 286 -34.07 -63.05 117.07
C GLN A 286 -35.12 -63.43 118.12
N ARG A 287 -36.09 -62.54 118.38
CA ARG A 287 -37.21 -62.82 119.31
C ARG A 287 -38.22 -63.82 118.73
N ALA A 288 -38.52 -63.71 117.43
CA ALA A 288 -39.52 -64.54 116.75
C ALA A 288 -39.05 -66.00 116.60
N ARG A 289 -37.73 -66.23 116.54
CA ARG A 289 -37.13 -67.57 116.44
C ARG A 289 -37.53 -68.49 117.60
N GLU A 290 -37.78 -67.94 118.79
CA GLU A 290 -38.21 -68.69 119.97
C GLU A 290 -39.71 -69.06 119.93
N LYS A 291 -40.51 -68.35 119.10
CA LYS A 291 -41.97 -68.48 119.01
C LYS A 291 -42.47 -69.22 117.76
N GLY A 292 -41.59 -69.52 116.81
CA GLY A 292 -41.92 -70.29 115.60
C GLY A 292 -42.73 -69.52 114.55
N GLU A 293 -42.63 -68.20 114.49
CA GLU A 293 -43.35 -67.38 113.49
C GLU A 293 -42.83 -67.60 112.05
N GLN A 294 -43.71 -67.70 111.06
CA GLN A 294 -43.37 -67.91 109.64
C GLN A 294 -43.46 -66.61 108.80
N LYS A 295 -42.77 -65.55 109.22
CA LYS A 295 -42.66 -64.28 108.48
C LYS A 295 -41.25 -64.05 107.95
N LEU A 296 -41.10 -63.31 106.86
CA LEU A 296 -39.77 -62.92 106.34
C LEU A 296 -39.18 -61.78 107.17
N TYR A 297 -37.88 -61.85 107.42
CA TYR A 297 -37.13 -60.81 108.11
C TYR A 297 -35.96 -60.36 107.25
N ALA A 298 -35.63 -59.06 107.30
CA ALA A 298 -34.51 -58.52 106.55
C ALA A 298 -33.69 -57.52 107.35
N TRP A 299 -32.38 -57.48 107.08
CA TRP A 299 -31.48 -56.45 107.61
C TRP A 299 -30.20 -56.37 106.78
N ILE A 300 -29.57 -55.20 106.79
CA ILE A 300 -28.31 -54.99 106.07
C ILE A 300 -27.17 -55.81 106.67
N ALA A 301 -26.34 -56.41 105.83
CA ALA A 301 -25.21 -57.23 106.26
C ALA A 301 -24.10 -56.33 106.81
N ARG A 302 -23.66 -56.61 108.04
CA ARG A 302 -22.62 -55.84 108.73
C ARG A 302 -21.51 -56.76 109.23
N GLU A 303 -20.60 -56.19 110.02
CA GLU A 303 -19.48 -56.89 110.63
C GLU A 303 -19.88 -58.20 111.33
N GLU A 304 -20.98 -58.19 112.09
CA GLU A 304 -21.44 -59.39 112.80
C GLU A 304 -21.74 -60.54 111.84
N GLU A 305 -22.51 -60.29 110.76
CA GLU A 305 -22.85 -61.33 109.79
C GLU A 305 -21.68 -61.78 108.94
N TYR A 306 -20.81 -60.83 108.60
CA TYR A 306 -19.58 -61.12 107.88
C TYR A 306 -18.69 -62.11 108.63
N HIS A 307 -18.61 -62.03 109.96
CA HIS A 307 -17.77 -62.91 110.79
C HIS A 307 -18.44 -64.22 111.23
N ARG A 308 -19.72 -64.45 110.88
CA ARG A 308 -20.41 -65.70 111.25
C ARG A 308 -19.70 -66.91 110.65
N LYS A 309 -19.64 -68.00 111.44
CA LYS A 309 -19.07 -69.30 111.02
C LYS A 309 -20.12 -70.21 110.37
N ASP A 310 -21.11 -69.64 109.72
CA ASP A 310 -22.15 -70.34 108.96
C ASP A 310 -22.05 -70.02 107.45
N LYS A 311 -22.96 -70.59 106.67
CA LYS A 311 -23.00 -70.40 105.21
C LYS A 311 -23.22 -68.94 104.80
N MET A 312 -23.80 -68.13 105.67
CA MET A 312 -24.00 -66.70 105.44
C MET A 312 -22.68 -65.95 105.53
N GLY A 313 -21.96 -66.07 106.64
CA GLY A 313 -20.65 -65.42 106.77
C GLY A 313 -19.62 -65.93 105.76
N GLU A 314 -19.66 -67.23 105.41
CA GLU A 314 -18.83 -67.79 104.32
C GLU A 314 -19.11 -67.12 102.97
N TYR A 315 -20.39 -66.89 102.64
CA TYR A 315 -20.76 -66.20 101.41
C TYR A 315 -20.29 -64.74 101.40
N LEU A 316 -20.54 -64.00 102.49
CA LEU A 316 -20.18 -62.59 102.59
C LEU A 316 -18.66 -62.39 102.42
N ARG A 317 -17.83 -63.18 103.12
CA ARG A 317 -16.36 -63.10 103.01
C ARG A 317 -15.81 -63.45 101.63
N LYS A 318 -16.54 -64.24 100.84
CA LYS A 318 -16.10 -64.65 99.50
C LYS A 318 -16.44 -63.62 98.43
N ASN A 319 -17.49 -62.81 98.65
CA ASN A 319 -18.08 -61.98 97.60
C ASN A 319 -18.11 -60.48 97.93
N ALA A 320 -17.68 -60.09 99.12
CA ALA A 320 -17.66 -58.71 99.57
C ALA A 320 -16.55 -58.46 100.60
N ASP A 321 -16.22 -57.20 100.79
CA ASP A 321 -15.28 -56.71 101.81
C ASP A 321 -16.05 -55.96 102.90
N LEU A 322 -15.50 -55.87 104.11
CA LEU A 322 -15.99 -54.92 105.11
C LEU A 322 -15.31 -53.57 104.88
N LYS A 323 -16.10 -52.52 104.70
CA LYS A 323 -15.64 -51.14 104.54
C LYS A 323 -16.45 -50.20 105.41
N THR A 324 -15.90 -49.03 105.72
CA THR A 324 -16.71 -47.91 106.23
C THR A 324 -17.24 -47.05 105.07
N ILE A 325 -18.35 -46.34 105.30
CA ILE A 325 -18.90 -45.38 104.32
C ILE A 325 -17.84 -44.33 103.95
N SER A 326 -17.08 -43.87 104.95
CA SER A 326 -15.99 -42.91 104.80
C SER A 326 -14.88 -43.40 103.86
N GLU A 327 -14.55 -44.70 103.86
CA GLU A 327 -13.56 -45.29 102.96
C GLU A 327 -14.04 -45.30 101.51
N ILE A 328 -15.30 -45.69 101.27
CA ILE A 328 -15.89 -45.77 99.94
C ILE A 328 -16.00 -44.36 99.32
N GLU A 329 -16.43 -43.36 100.11
CA GLU A 329 -16.44 -41.96 99.66
C GLU A 329 -15.05 -41.44 99.29
N LYS A 330 -14.03 -41.77 100.10
CA LYS A 330 -12.65 -41.35 99.83
C LYS A 330 -12.14 -41.98 98.54
N GLU A 331 -12.41 -43.26 98.29
CA GLU A 331 -12.02 -43.93 97.05
C GLU A 331 -12.63 -43.25 95.81
N ASP A 332 -13.91 -42.90 95.85
CA ASP A 332 -14.58 -42.23 94.72
C ASP A 332 -14.06 -40.80 94.50
N LYS A 333 -13.87 -40.03 95.58
CA LYS A 333 -13.24 -38.70 95.52
C LYS A 333 -11.83 -38.76 94.92
N ILE A 334 -11.05 -39.79 95.25
CA ILE A 334 -9.71 -40.00 94.68
C ILE A 334 -9.79 -40.31 93.17
N LYS A 335 -10.73 -41.14 92.74
CA LYS A 335 -10.92 -41.46 91.30
C LYS A 335 -11.31 -40.20 90.52
N GLU A 336 -12.23 -39.40 91.03
CA GLU A 336 -12.66 -38.15 90.43
C GLU A 336 -11.51 -37.15 90.34
N ALA A 337 -10.77 -36.94 91.43
CA ALA A 337 -9.61 -36.05 91.44
C ALA A 337 -8.52 -36.49 90.44
N ARG A 338 -8.29 -37.79 90.28
CA ARG A 338 -7.35 -38.33 89.28
C ARG A 338 -7.81 -38.04 87.86
N LEU A 339 -9.10 -38.20 87.56
CA LEU A 339 -9.65 -37.87 86.24
C LEU A 339 -9.49 -36.37 85.93
N MET A 340 -9.83 -35.53 86.89
CA MET A 340 -9.68 -34.07 86.77
C MET A 340 -8.22 -33.68 86.53
N CYS A 341 -7.29 -34.26 87.29
CA CYS A 341 -5.86 -34.02 87.11
C CYS A 341 -5.39 -34.39 85.69
N ASN A 342 -5.80 -35.56 85.18
CA ASN A 342 -5.46 -35.99 83.82
C ASN A 342 -6.02 -35.04 82.74
N LEU A 343 -7.27 -34.60 82.90
CA LEU A 343 -7.91 -33.67 81.96
C LEU A 343 -7.23 -32.29 81.99
N THR A 344 -6.94 -31.75 83.17
CA THR A 344 -6.22 -30.48 83.31
C THR A 344 -4.84 -30.55 82.66
N ASN A 345 -4.08 -31.61 82.92
CA ASN A 345 -2.77 -31.80 82.29
C ASN A 345 -2.87 -31.86 80.76
N SER A 346 -3.89 -32.54 80.22
CA SER A 346 -4.12 -32.58 78.77
C SER A 346 -4.48 -31.21 78.20
N LEU A 347 -5.27 -30.41 78.93
CA LEU A 347 -5.64 -29.07 78.52
C LEU A 347 -4.41 -28.16 78.49
N ASP A 348 -3.60 -28.16 79.55
CA ASP A 348 -2.36 -27.38 79.64
C ASP A 348 -1.38 -27.74 78.52
N MET A 349 -1.25 -29.04 78.18
CA MET A 349 -0.41 -29.47 77.06
C MET A 349 -0.93 -28.93 75.72
N LYS A 350 -2.26 -28.92 75.52
CA LYS A 350 -2.87 -28.40 74.28
C LYS A 350 -2.76 -26.89 74.19
N GLU A 351 -2.90 -26.18 75.30
CA GLU A 351 -2.71 -24.74 75.35
C GLU A 351 -1.29 -24.34 74.94
N LYS A 352 -0.27 -25.02 75.48
CA LYS A 352 1.14 -24.82 75.07
C LYS A 352 1.37 -25.09 73.58
N GLN A 353 0.76 -26.15 73.03
CA GLN A 353 0.84 -26.42 71.59
C GLN A 353 0.22 -25.30 70.75
N CYS A 354 -0.92 -24.75 71.17
CA CYS A 354 -1.57 -23.63 70.50
C CYS A 354 -0.71 -22.36 70.54
N GLU A 355 -0.07 -22.05 71.67
CA GLU A 355 0.84 -20.91 71.78
C GLU A 355 2.06 -21.04 70.86
N GLU A 356 2.63 -22.24 70.75
CA GLU A 356 3.75 -22.49 69.86
C GLU A 356 3.38 -22.35 68.38
N ILE A 357 2.21 -22.86 67.99
CA ILE A 357 1.67 -22.67 66.63
C ILE A 357 1.44 -21.18 66.34
N LYS A 358 0.84 -20.43 67.28
CA LYS A 358 0.65 -18.98 67.13
C LYS A 358 1.97 -18.25 66.91
N LYS A 359 2.99 -18.57 67.72
CA LYS A 359 4.34 -18.00 67.57
C LYS A 359 4.96 -18.32 66.22
N ASN A 360 4.77 -19.53 65.71
CA ASN A 360 5.27 -19.93 64.40
C ASN A 360 4.55 -19.20 63.26
N ILE A 361 3.21 -19.06 63.33
CA ILE A 361 2.43 -18.27 62.37
C ILE A 361 2.95 -16.83 62.32
N SER A 362 3.12 -16.17 63.47
CA SER A 362 3.63 -14.79 63.50
C SER A 362 5.03 -14.65 62.90
N LYS A 363 5.91 -15.64 63.11
CA LYS A 363 7.24 -15.66 62.45
C LYS A 363 7.10 -15.79 60.93
N THR A 364 6.23 -16.67 60.46
CA THR A 364 5.99 -16.88 59.03
C THR A 364 5.40 -15.63 58.39
N GLU A 365 4.42 -14.98 59.01
CA GLU A 365 3.83 -13.72 58.54
C GLU A 365 4.86 -12.60 58.42
N ALA A 366 5.76 -12.46 59.41
CA ALA A 366 6.85 -11.49 59.35
C ALA A 366 7.81 -11.79 58.19
N SER A 367 8.18 -13.07 57.99
CA SER A 367 9.05 -13.47 56.88
C SER A 367 8.40 -13.21 55.51
N PHE A 368 7.10 -13.50 55.37
CA PHE A 368 6.34 -13.25 54.16
C PHE A 368 6.25 -11.75 53.87
N SER A 369 5.95 -10.94 54.88
CA SER A 369 5.90 -9.47 54.75
C SER A 369 7.23 -8.89 54.27
N ASN A 370 8.36 -9.42 54.76
CA ASN A 370 9.68 -8.98 54.31
C ASN A 370 9.94 -9.34 52.84
N VAL A 371 9.61 -10.56 52.40
CA VAL A 371 9.76 -10.98 50.99
C VAL A 371 8.86 -10.15 50.07
N MET A 372 7.62 -9.87 50.50
CA MET A 372 6.71 -9.01 49.74
C MET A 372 7.27 -7.59 49.56
N ARG A 373 7.82 -7.00 50.63
CA ARG A 373 8.48 -5.69 50.55
C ARG A 373 9.69 -5.72 49.61
N GLN A 374 10.54 -6.75 49.68
CA GLN A 374 11.67 -6.90 48.77
C GLN A 374 11.22 -6.99 47.31
N LYS A 375 10.14 -7.73 47.02
CA LYS A 375 9.55 -7.81 45.68
C LYS A 375 9.06 -6.44 45.19
N GLU A 376 8.39 -5.68 46.06
CA GLU A 376 7.92 -4.33 45.73
C GLU A 376 9.08 -3.37 45.43
N ASP A 377 10.14 -3.40 46.25
CA ASP A 377 11.36 -2.61 46.06
C ASP A 377 12.05 -2.96 44.72
N MET A 378 12.14 -4.25 44.38
CA MET A 378 12.69 -4.71 43.09
C MET A 378 11.85 -4.25 41.89
N ILE A 379 10.52 -4.37 41.97
CA ILE A 379 9.62 -3.91 40.90
C ILE A 379 9.78 -2.40 40.69
N LYS A 380 9.87 -1.64 41.78
CA LYS A 380 10.08 -0.20 41.73
C LYS A 380 11.40 0.16 41.05
N ALA A 381 12.51 -0.44 41.48
CA ALA A 381 13.83 -0.21 40.89
C ALA A 381 13.87 -0.57 39.39
N TYR A 382 13.28 -1.71 39.01
CA TYR A 382 13.19 -2.12 37.60
C TYR A 382 12.39 -1.11 36.77
N ASN A 383 11.24 -0.65 37.27
CA ASN A 383 10.42 0.33 36.55
C ASN A 383 11.14 1.68 36.40
N GLU A 384 11.86 2.11 37.43
CA GLU A 384 12.68 3.33 37.38
C GLU A 384 13.80 3.21 36.34
N GLU A 385 14.49 2.07 36.27
CA GLU A 385 15.52 1.80 35.26
C GLU A 385 14.95 1.81 33.84
N GLN A 386 13.79 1.17 33.63
CA GLN A 386 13.10 1.17 32.35
C GLN A 386 12.71 2.59 31.90
N GLU A 387 12.20 3.41 32.82
CA GLU A 387 11.84 4.79 32.53
C GLU A 387 13.07 5.64 32.18
N MET A 388 14.20 5.44 32.88
CA MET A 388 15.45 6.12 32.56
C MET A 388 16.00 5.70 31.19
N SER A 389 15.96 4.40 30.86
CA SER A 389 16.36 3.88 29.55
C SER A 389 15.50 4.47 28.42
N ARG A 390 14.17 4.50 28.61
CA ARG A 390 13.25 5.13 27.65
C ARG A 390 13.53 6.62 27.45
N LYS A 391 13.75 7.36 28.54
CA LYS A 391 14.11 8.79 28.46
C LYS A 391 15.41 9.00 27.67
N GLN A 392 16.40 8.14 27.87
CA GLN A 392 17.66 8.21 27.14
C GLN A 392 17.47 7.94 25.64
N GLN A 393 16.72 6.89 25.28
CA GLN A 393 16.38 6.58 23.89
C GLN A 393 15.62 7.72 23.21
N CYS A 394 14.65 8.35 23.91
CA CYS A 394 13.94 9.50 23.37
C CYS A 394 14.89 10.67 23.06
N LYS A 395 15.86 10.95 23.92
CA LYS A 395 16.87 12.00 23.68
C LYS A 395 17.75 11.67 22.47
N GLU A 396 18.17 10.42 22.32
CA GLU A 396 18.99 9.98 21.19
C GLU A 396 18.24 10.12 19.86
N ILE A 397 16.97 9.66 19.82
CA ILE A 397 16.10 9.82 18.65
C ILE A 397 15.90 11.29 18.32
N GLU A 398 15.71 12.15 19.32
CA GLU A 398 15.55 13.58 19.12
C GLU A 398 16.80 14.22 18.48
N ILE A 399 18.00 13.84 18.92
CA ILE A 399 19.26 14.31 18.32
C ILE A 399 19.35 13.87 16.86
N ILE A 400 19.05 12.61 16.56
CA ILE A 400 19.05 12.06 15.20
C ILE A 400 18.07 12.84 14.32
N TYR A 401 16.86 13.11 14.81
CA TYR A 401 15.85 13.84 14.07
C TYR A 401 16.31 15.27 13.75
N ARG A 402 16.88 15.98 14.72
CA ARG A 402 17.42 17.34 14.49
C ARG A 402 18.52 17.34 13.44
N GLU A 403 19.41 16.35 13.48
CA GLU A 403 20.52 16.27 12.52
C GLU A 403 20.04 15.88 11.11
N HIS A 404 19.07 14.98 11.04
CA HIS A 404 18.40 14.63 9.78
C HIS A 404 17.74 15.86 9.14
N GLU A 405 17.02 16.68 9.92
CA GLU A 405 16.37 17.88 9.40
C GLU A 405 17.40 18.92 8.92
N ARG A 406 18.51 19.11 9.64
CA ARG A 406 19.62 19.96 9.16
C ARG A 406 20.19 19.46 7.84
N THR A 407 20.43 18.16 7.73
CA THR A 407 21.00 17.56 6.51
C THR A 407 20.04 17.70 5.34
N LYS A 408 18.75 17.47 5.57
CA LYS A 408 17.69 17.66 4.58
C LYS A 408 17.68 19.10 4.05
N LEU A 409 17.70 20.10 4.94
CA LEU A 409 17.75 21.51 4.55
C LEU A 409 19.01 21.86 3.75
N MET A 410 20.18 21.30 4.12
CA MET A 410 21.42 21.48 3.36
C MET A 410 21.32 20.88 1.95
N LEU A 411 20.72 19.70 1.81
CA LEU A 411 20.52 19.04 0.52
C LEU A 411 19.53 19.82 -0.36
N GLU A 412 18.45 20.33 0.21
CA GLU A 412 17.48 21.17 -0.49
C GLU A 412 18.12 22.48 -0.99
N ALA A 413 18.93 23.13 -0.15
CA ALA A 413 19.69 24.32 -0.55
C ALA A 413 20.66 24.01 -1.70
N LYS A 414 21.39 22.89 -1.63
CA LYS A 414 22.32 22.49 -2.69
C LYS A 414 21.61 22.14 -4.00
N ARG A 415 20.44 21.51 -3.90
CA ARG A 415 19.60 21.20 -5.05
C ARG A 415 19.17 22.47 -5.78
N GLU A 416 18.76 23.51 -5.05
CA GLU A 416 18.36 24.78 -5.65
C GLU A 416 19.55 25.52 -6.28
N GLU A 417 20.72 25.51 -5.63
CA GLU A 417 21.95 26.07 -6.22
C GLU A 417 22.28 25.41 -7.57
N LEU A 418 22.22 24.07 -7.64
CA LEU A 418 22.45 23.32 -8.88
C LEU A 418 21.39 23.63 -9.94
N ARG A 419 20.12 23.78 -9.55
CA ARG A 419 19.03 24.16 -10.46
C ARG A 419 19.28 25.51 -11.09
N LEU A 420 19.70 26.50 -10.29
CA LEU A 420 20.04 27.84 -10.78
C LEU A 420 21.26 27.81 -11.70
N TYR A 421 22.28 27.03 -11.34
CA TYR A 421 23.46 26.84 -12.17
C TYR A 421 23.13 26.21 -13.53
N GLU A 422 22.28 25.18 -13.55
CA GLU A 422 21.80 24.53 -14.78
C GLU A 422 21.03 25.51 -15.67
N MET A 423 20.14 26.32 -15.08
CA MET A 423 19.44 27.38 -15.84
C MET A 423 20.42 28.37 -16.48
N GLY A 424 21.47 28.77 -15.75
CA GLY A 424 22.52 29.64 -16.27
C GLY A 424 23.29 29.02 -17.44
N LEU A 425 23.63 27.72 -17.35
CA LEU A 425 24.28 26.99 -18.45
C LEU A 425 23.39 26.93 -19.68
N ARG A 426 22.11 26.58 -19.53
CA ARG A 426 21.15 26.51 -20.63
C ARG A 426 20.99 27.88 -21.33
N ALA A 427 20.94 28.96 -20.56
CA ALA A 427 20.88 30.31 -21.13
C ALA A 427 22.14 30.63 -21.96
N ARG A 428 23.32 30.22 -21.47
CA ARG A 428 24.59 30.43 -22.18
C ARG A 428 24.71 29.58 -23.44
N GLU A 429 24.26 28.33 -23.41
CA GLU A 429 24.17 27.45 -24.58
C GLU A 429 23.26 28.05 -25.65
N TYR A 430 22.08 28.54 -25.27
CA TYR A 430 21.17 29.21 -26.17
C TYR A 430 21.81 30.43 -26.85
N LEU A 431 22.48 31.29 -26.08
CA LEU A 431 23.18 32.46 -26.62
C LEU A 431 24.29 32.06 -27.59
N ASN A 432 25.12 31.09 -27.22
CA ASN A 432 26.20 30.58 -28.07
C ASN A 432 25.65 30.02 -29.39
N GLU A 433 24.54 29.28 -29.34
CA GLU A 433 23.95 28.72 -30.54
C GLU A 433 23.28 29.79 -31.42
N SER A 434 22.65 30.80 -30.81
CA SER A 434 22.15 31.98 -31.52
C SER A 434 23.28 32.73 -32.25
N GLU A 435 24.41 32.98 -31.57
CA GLU A 435 25.58 33.61 -32.18
C GLU A 435 26.19 32.75 -33.28
N ARG A 436 26.23 31.43 -33.10
CA ARG A 436 26.69 30.51 -34.15
C ARG A 436 25.83 30.61 -35.41
N ARG A 437 24.50 30.61 -35.27
CA ARG A 437 23.57 30.82 -36.40
C ARG A 437 23.77 32.18 -37.07
N ARG A 438 24.01 33.24 -36.28
CA ARG A 438 24.31 34.58 -36.80
C ARG A 438 25.60 34.58 -37.63
N LEU A 439 26.65 33.95 -37.14
CA LEU A 439 27.92 33.82 -37.86
C LEU A 439 27.77 33.01 -39.15
N ASP A 440 27.01 31.92 -39.13
CA ASP A 440 26.75 31.13 -40.33
C ASP A 440 25.97 31.93 -41.38
N HIS A 441 24.97 32.72 -40.96
CA HIS A 441 24.24 33.63 -41.85
C HIS A 441 25.16 34.71 -42.45
N LEU A 442 26.08 35.27 -41.65
CA LEU A 442 27.06 36.24 -42.14
C LEU A 442 28.03 35.61 -43.14
N LYS A 443 28.49 34.37 -42.91
CA LYS A 443 29.32 33.63 -43.86
C LYS A 443 28.59 33.40 -45.18
N GLU A 444 27.33 32.93 -45.13
CA GLU A 444 26.53 32.72 -46.33
C GLU A 444 26.32 34.02 -47.11
N LYS A 445 26.04 35.14 -46.42
CA LYS A 445 25.94 36.46 -47.04
C LYS A 445 27.26 36.88 -47.69
N LYS A 446 28.39 36.65 -47.02
CA LYS A 446 29.73 36.94 -47.57
C LYS A 446 29.98 36.12 -48.84
N GLU A 447 29.70 34.83 -48.84
CA GLU A 447 29.84 33.98 -50.02
C GLU A 447 28.93 34.44 -51.17
N LYS A 448 27.68 34.82 -50.88
CA LYS A 448 26.76 35.38 -51.90
C LYS A 448 27.32 36.68 -52.49
N ASN A 449 27.84 37.58 -51.65
CA ASN A 449 28.46 38.82 -52.10
C ASN A 449 29.72 38.55 -52.94
N GLU A 450 30.60 37.63 -52.53
CA GLU A 450 31.78 37.24 -53.30
C GLU A 450 31.38 36.64 -54.66
N LYS A 451 30.38 35.75 -54.69
CA LYS A 451 29.81 35.22 -55.94
C LYS A 451 29.24 36.34 -56.81
N ALA A 452 28.51 37.29 -56.24
CA ALA A 452 27.95 38.43 -56.97
C ALA A 452 29.05 39.33 -57.56
N ILE A 453 30.09 39.64 -56.80
CA ILE A 453 31.27 40.40 -57.28
C ILE A 453 31.95 39.65 -58.43
N MET A 454 32.10 38.32 -58.33
CA MET A 454 32.68 37.51 -59.40
C MET A 454 31.82 37.50 -60.67
N VAL A 455 30.48 37.44 -60.53
CA VAL A 455 29.56 37.55 -61.67
C VAL A 455 29.63 38.94 -62.30
N GLN A 456 29.66 39.99 -61.49
CA GLN A 456 29.80 41.36 -61.98
C GLN A 456 31.11 41.56 -62.75
N LYS A 457 32.25 41.12 -62.21
CA LYS A 457 33.54 41.16 -62.91
C LYS A 457 33.49 40.45 -64.26
N LYS A 458 32.90 39.26 -64.33
CA LYS A 458 32.73 38.53 -65.60
C LYS A 458 31.82 39.27 -66.60
N ALA A 459 30.77 39.92 -66.10
CA ALA A 459 29.87 40.73 -66.93
C ALA A 459 30.59 41.98 -67.46
N GLU A 460 31.39 42.65 -66.62
CA GLU A 460 32.21 43.81 -66.99
C GLU A 460 33.28 43.43 -68.02
N GLU A 461 33.97 42.30 -67.85
CA GLU A 461 34.90 41.75 -68.84
C GLU A 461 34.21 41.45 -70.17
N SER A 462 33.01 40.86 -70.13
CA SER A 462 32.23 40.56 -71.34
C SER A 462 31.76 41.84 -72.04
N MET A 463 31.32 42.83 -71.28
CA MET A 463 30.93 44.15 -71.77
C MET A 463 32.12 44.89 -72.39
N MET A 464 33.31 44.79 -71.79
CA MET A 464 34.53 45.37 -72.33
C MET A 464 34.91 44.73 -73.67
N LYS A 465 34.87 43.39 -73.76
CA LYS A 465 35.09 42.67 -75.03
C LYS A 465 34.07 43.06 -76.11
N LEU A 466 32.80 43.20 -75.73
CA LEU A 466 31.75 43.65 -76.64
C LEU A 466 32.01 45.09 -77.11
N ALA A 467 32.37 45.99 -76.20
CA ALA A 467 32.71 47.37 -76.53
C ALA A 467 33.94 47.46 -77.46
N GLU A 468 34.94 46.61 -77.26
CA GLU A 468 36.08 46.49 -78.18
C GLU A 468 35.66 45.97 -79.56
N SER A 469 34.78 44.96 -79.62
CA SER A 469 34.22 44.47 -80.89
C SER A 469 33.49 45.59 -81.63
N HIS A 470 32.59 46.30 -80.95
CA HIS A 470 31.87 47.43 -81.53
C HIS A 470 32.82 48.56 -81.97
N ARG A 471 33.91 48.83 -81.23
CA ARG A 471 34.92 49.81 -81.67
C ARG A 471 35.62 49.36 -82.96
N LYS A 472 35.98 48.07 -83.06
CA LYS A 472 36.59 47.51 -84.27
C LYS A 472 35.62 47.54 -85.45
N GLU A 473 34.38 47.12 -85.26
CA GLU A 473 33.31 47.18 -86.27
C GLU A 473 33.04 48.62 -86.70
N LYS A 474 32.92 49.55 -85.74
CA LYS A 474 32.76 50.98 -86.04
C LYS A 474 33.94 51.53 -86.83
N HIS A 475 35.16 51.15 -86.49
CA HIS A 475 36.35 51.54 -87.23
C HIS A 475 36.35 50.99 -88.67
N GLN A 476 35.97 49.71 -88.84
CA GLN A 476 35.81 49.09 -90.16
C GLN A 476 34.73 49.78 -90.99
N LEU A 477 33.59 50.12 -90.37
CA LEU A 477 32.52 50.87 -91.03
C LEU A 477 32.98 52.27 -91.44
N TYR A 478 33.72 52.99 -90.60
CA TYR A 478 34.28 54.29 -90.99
C TYR A 478 35.28 54.18 -92.14
N GLN A 479 36.16 53.17 -92.12
CA GLN A 479 37.05 52.89 -93.26
C GLN A 479 36.24 52.65 -94.54
N ARG A 480 35.15 51.87 -94.44
CA ARG A 480 34.29 51.60 -95.59
C ARG A 480 33.55 52.85 -96.08
N ILE A 481 33.11 53.73 -95.19
CA ILE A 481 32.51 55.02 -95.56
C ILE A 481 33.53 55.87 -96.32
N ILE A 482 34.78 55.96 -95.84
CA ILE A 482 35.84 56.70 -96.53
C ILE A 482 36.11 56.11 -97.93
N GLU A 483 36.17 54.78 -98.06
CA GLU A 483 36.32 54.12 -99.36
C GLU A 483 35.14 54.39 -100.31
N LEU A 484 33.91 54.31 -99.81
CA LEU A 484 32.71 54.58 -100.60
C LEU A 484 32.62 56.05 -101.00
N GLN A 485 33.00 56.97 -100.12
CA GLN A 485 33.08 58.39 -100.43
C GLN A 485 34.09 58.62 -101.54
N LYS A 486 35.28 58.02 -101.46
CA LYS A 486 36.28 58.10 -102.53
C LYS A 486 35.75 57.57 -103.86
N LYS A 487 35.07 56.41 -103.86
CA LYS A 487 34.45 55.86 -105.08
C LYS A 487 33.35 56.76 -105.65
N LEU A 488 32.59 57.44 -104.78
CA LEU A 488 31.58 58.39 -105.20
C LEU A 488 32.22 59.64 -105.81
N ASP A 489 33.27 60.18 -105.17
CA ASP A 489 34.02 61.32 -105.66
C ASP A 489 34.69 60.99 -107.02
N ASP A 490 35.27 59.78 -107.16
CA ASP A 490 35.84 59.28 -108.41
C ASP A 490 34.77 59.17 -109.52
N LYS A 491 33.55 58.70 -109.17
CA LYS A 491 32.41 58.65 -110.10
C LYS A 491 31.97 60.05 -110.53
N GLN A 492 31.82 60.97 -109.58
CA GLN A 492 31.45 62.36 -109.87
C GLN A 492 32.51 63.06 -110.72
N GLN A 493 33.79 62.77 -110.49
CA GLN A 493 34.88 63.26 -111.34
C GLN A 493 34.77 62.70 -112.77
N LEU A 494 34.48 61.41 -112.92
CA LEU A 494 34.27 60.79 -114.22
C LEU A 494 33.07 61.42 -114.97
N GLU A 495 31.96 61.68 -114.28
CA GLU A 495 30.80 62.38 -114.85
C GLU A 495 31.16 63.82 -115.29
N LEU A 496 31.94 64.55 -114.49
CA LEU A 496 32.43 65.89 -114.85
C LEU A 496 33.39 65.85 -116.04
N ASP A 497 34.30 64.88 -116.10
CA ASP A 497 35.24 64.71 -117.21
C ASP A 497 34.48 64.40 -118.52
N ILE A 498 33.44 63.54 -118.47
CA ILE A 498 32.54 63.27 -119.60
C ILE A 498 31.88 64.57 -120.07
N GLU A 499 31.33 65.38 -119.16
CA GLU A 499 30.65 66.63 -119.52
C GLU A 499 31.62 67.69 -120.08
N GLN A 500 32.84 67.76 -119.55
CA GLN A 500 33.90 68.61 -120.09
C GLN A 500 34.34 68.16 -121.49
N LEU A 501 34.50 66.85 -121.71
CA LEU A 501 34.81 66.27 -123.02
C LEU A 501 33.68 66.50 -124.01
N ARG A 502 32.41 66.36 -123.60
CA ARG A 502 31.23 66.72 -124.41
C ARG A 502 31.27 68.19 -124.82
N GLY A 503 31.52 69.09 -123.87
CA GLY A 503 31.65 70.53 -124.15
C GLY A 503 32.81 70.85 -125.10
N ALA A 504 33.97 70.18 -124.94
CA ALA A 504 35.12 70.36 -125.82
C ALA A 504 34.88 69.87 -127.25
N VAL A 505 34.20 68.72 -127.40
CA VAL A 505 33.76 68.20 -128.71
C VAL A 505 32.76 69.17 -129.36
N GLU A 506 31.79 69.70 -128.61
CA GLU A 506 30.81 70.67 -129.11
C GLU A 506 31.46 71.96 -129.63
N VAL A 507 32.46 72.48 -128.91
CA VAL A 507 33.18 73.72 -129.28
C VAL A 507 34.13 73.50 -130.48
N MET A 508 34.75 72.32 -130.62
CA MET A 508 35.64 72.04 -131.75
C MET A 508 34.92 71.64 -133.05
N ARG A 509 33.63 71.24 -132.97
CA ARG A 509 32.82 70.85 -134.14
C ARG A 509 32.85 71.87 -135.30
N PRO A 510 32.68 73.19 -135.07
CA PRO A 510 32.70 74.19 -136.16
C PRO A 510 34.10 74.45 -136.74
N ILE A 511 35.16 74.15 -135.98
CA ILE A 511 36.56 74.41 -136.37
C ILE A 511 37.08 73.26 -137.25
N SER A 512 36.67 72.03 -136.97
CA SER A 512 37.03 70.85 -137.77
C SER A 512 36.39 70.86 -139.17
N ASP A 513 35.15 71.34 -139.30
CA ASP A 513 34.45 71.41 -140.59
C ASP A 513 35.07 72.42 -141.58
N GLY A 514 35.98 73.28 -141.09
CA GLY A 514 36.74 74.25 -141.90
C GLY A 514 37.91 73.67 -142.71
N GLY A 515 38.15 72.36 -142.66
CA GLY A 515 39.16 71.67 -143.49
C GLY A 515 40.59 71.69 -142.93
N ASP A 516 40.79 72.04 -141.66
CA ASP A 516 42.08 71.89 -140.96
C ASP A 516 42.26 70.44 -140.48
N ALA A 517 43.15 69.71 -141.14
CA ALA A 517 43.46 68.32 -140.83
C ALA A 517 44.00 68.11 -139.40
N GLU A 518 44.63 69.13 -138.80
CA GLU A 518 45.14 69.04 -137.43
C GLU A 518 44.03 69.20 -136.39
N ALA A 519 43.03 70.05 -136.66
CA ALA A 519 41.84 70.20 -135.83
C ALA A 519 40.96 68.94 -135.86
N GLN A 520 40.80 68.31 -137.03
CA GLN A 520 39.99 67.10 -137.18
C GLN A 520 40.58 65.90 -136.43
N LYS A 521 41.92 65.73 -136.47
CA LYS A 521 42.60 64.68 -135.70
C LYS A 521 42.47 64.87 -134.18
N LYS A 522 42.41 66.11 -133.70
CA LYS A 522 42.15 66.42 -132.28
C LYS A 522 40.70 66.15 -131.89
N MET A 523 39.74 66.38 -132.80
CA MET A 523 38.33 66.06 -132.59
C MET A 523 38.10 64.55 -132.48
N GLU A 524 38.63 63.76 -133.43
CA GLU A 524 38.54 62.29 -133.38
C GLU A 524 39.14 61.73 -132.09
N SER A 525 40.29 62.27 -131.64
CA SER A 525 40.91 61.84 -130.38
C SER A 525 40.04 62.18 -129.16
N LEU A 526 39.33 63.31 -129.14
CA LEU A 526 38.42 63.65 -128.06
C LEU A 526 37.14 62.81 -128.08
N GLU A 527 36.61 62.50 -129.27
CA GLU A 527 35.44 61.63 -129.41
C GLU A 527 35.74 60.19 -128.96
N GLU A 528 36.94 59.67 -129.25
CA GLU A 528 37.37 58.34 -128.78
C GLU A 528 37.50 58.30 -127.25
N ASN A 529 38.13 59.33 -126.64
CA ASN A 529 38.22 59.43 -125.18
C ASN A 529 36.84 59.62 -124.50
N LEU A 530 35.94 60.38 -125.13
CA LEU A 530 34.59 60.56 -124.62
C LEU A 530 33.83 59.23 -124.63
N LYS A 531 33.93 58.48 -125.74
CA LYS A 531 33.30 57.18 -125.90
C LYS A 531 33.79 56.16 -124.88
N GLU A 532 35.11 56.08 -124.64
CA GLU A 532 35.68 55.20 -123.62
C GLU A 532 35.12 55.50 -122.21
N LYS A 533 35.04 56.79 -121.85
CA LYS A 533 34.50 57.22 -120.54
C LYS A 533 32.99 56.98 -120.40
N GLU A 534 32.23 57.11 -121.48
CA GLU A 534 30.79 56.81 -121.51
C GLU A 534 30.52 55.30 -121.36
N GLU A 535 31.30 54.45 -122.04
CA GLU A 535 31.22 52.98 -121.92
C GLU A 535 31.59 52.49 -120.49
N ASP A 536 32.56 53.13 -119.85
CA ASP A 536 32.92 52.88 -118.45
C ASP A 536 31.77 53.21 -117.48
N LEU A 537 31.05 54.31 -117.71
CA LEU A 537 29.92 54.72 -116.88
C LEU A 537 28.72 53.77 -117.05
N GLU A 538 28.37 53.40 -118.28
CA GLU A 538 27.29 52.43 -118.57
C GLU A 538 27.56 51.07 -117.91
N SER A 539 28.80 50.57 -118.00
CA SER A 539 29.22 49.32 -117.35
C SER A 539 28.99 49.33 -115.83
N LEU A 540 29.20 50.50 -115.20
CA LEU A 540 28.99 50.68 -113.76
C LEU A 540 27.49 50.67 -113.39
N GLU A 541 26.64 51.26 -114.24
CA GLU A 541 25.19 51.32 -114.04
C GLU A 541 24.49 49.96 -114.24
N GLU A 542 24.89 49.20 -115.25
CA GLU A 542 24.39 47.84 -115.47
C GLU A 542 24.65 46.91 -114.28
N LEU A 543 25.85 47.00 -113.72
CA LEU A 543 26.23 46.20 -112.54
C LEU A 543 25.32 46.53 -111.35
N ASN A 544 24.98 47.80 -111.15
CA ASN A 544 24.12 48.24 -110.06
C ASN A 544 22.70 47.67 -110.20
N GLN A 545 22.14 47.70 -111.42
CA GLN A 545 20.81 47.14 -111.68
C GLN A 545 20.76 45.61 -111.47
N ALA A 546 21.83 44.89 -111.83
CA ALA A 546 21.94 43.45 -111.61
C ALA A 546 21.95 43.08 -110.11
N LEU A 547 22.56 43.91 -109.26
CA LEU A 547 22.60 43.68 -107.80
C LEU A 547 21.22 43.83 -107.16
N ILE A 548 20.43 44.83 -107.56
CA ILE A 548 19.06 45.05 -107.06
C ILE A 548 18.15 43.83 -107.38
N VAL A 549 18.27 43.27 -108.58
CA VAL A 549 17.49 42.08 -108.97
C VAL A 549 17.86 40.85 -108.13
N LYS A 550 19.15 40.66 -107.83
CA LYS A 550 19.61 39.54 -106.98
C LYS A 550 19.12 39.65 -105.54
N GLU A 551 19.10 40.86 -104.97
CA GLU A 551 18.59 41.09 -103.61
C GLU A 551 17.11 40.71 -103.49
N LYS A 552 16.27 41.15 -104.43
CA LYS A 552 14.84 40.82 -104.45
C LYS A 552 14.59 39.31 -104.51
N LYS A 553 15.30 38.60 -105.39
CA LYS A 553 15.22 37.13 -105.49
C LYS A 553 15.58 36.43 -104.18
N ALA A 554 16.67 36.84 -103.53
CA ALA A 554 17.09 36.25 -102.25
C ALA A 554 16.07 36.53 -101.12
N SER A 555 15.42 37.69 -101.14
CA SER A 555 14.36 38.02 -100.18
C SER A 555 13.13 37.12 -100.35
N ASP A 556 12.69 36.90 -101.59
CA ASP A 556 11.55 36.03 -101.90
C ASP A 556 11.81 34.58 -101.46
N GLU A 557 13.00 34.04 -101.74
CA GLU A 557 13.42 32.69 -101.31
C GLU A 557 13.38 32.52 -99.78
N LEU A 558 13.80 33.54 -99.02
CA LEU A 558 13.74 33.50 -97.56
C LEU A 558 12.31 33.54 -97.03
N GLN A 559 11.40 34.26 -97.70
CA GLN A 559 9.99 34.29 -97.33
C GLN A 559 9.31 32.95 -97.59
N ASP A 560 9.60 32.31 -98.74
CA ASP A 560 9.02 31.01 -99.08
C ASP A 560 9.53 29.89 -98.16
N ALA A 561 10.83 29.91 -97.81
CA ALA A 561 11.38 28.99 -96.80
C ALA A 561 10.67 29.13 -95.44
N ARG A 562 10.29 30.36 -95.05
CA ARG A 562 9.56 30.60 -93.80
C ARG A 562 8.13 30.04 -93.85
N LYS A 563 7.42 30.21 -94.97
CA LYS A 563 6.07 29.66 -95.16
C LYS A 563 6.08 28.12 -95.09
N GLU A 564 7.06 27.50 -95.74
CA GLU A 564 7.18 26.03 -95.77
C GLU A 564 7.43 25.45 -94.38
N LEU A 565 8.28 26.11 -93.58
CA LEU A 565 8.54 25.73 -92.19
C LEU A 565 7.32 25.85 -91.29
N ILE A 566 6.48 26.88 -91.48
CA ILE A 566 5.21 27.03 -90.75
C ILE A 566 4.27 25.88 -91.09
N SER A 567 4.16 25.54 -92.38
CA SER A 567 3.34 24.44 -92.86
C SER A 567 3.77 23.09 -92.26
N GLY A 568 5.07 22.77 -92.32
CA GLY A 568 5.61 21.50 -91.85
C GLY A 568 5.59 21.28 -90.33
N LEU A 569 5.44 22.34 -89.53
CA LEU A 569 5.43 22.25 -88.06
C LEU A 569 4.03 22.42 -87.43
N LYS A 570 2.97 22.58 -88.25
CA LYS A 570 1.61 22.90 -87.81
C LYS A 570 0.96 21.84 -86.92
N ASP A 571 1.13 20.55 -87.22
CA ASP A 571 0.41 19.46 -86.55
C ASP A 571 1.12 18.90 -85.31
N ARG A 572 2.15 19.61 -84.81
CA ARG A 572 3.01 19.08 -83.76
C ARG A 572 2.63 19.60 -82.36
N PRO A 573 2.56 18.73 -81.32
CA PRO A 573 2.20 19.16 -79.97
C PRO A 573 3.20 20.17 -79.39
N ILE A 574 2.71 21.32 -78.96
CA ILE A 574 3.50 22.46 -78.45
C ILE A 574 4.17 22.13 -77.10
N SER A 575 3.61 21.19 -76.32
CA SER A 575 3.97 20.94 -74.91
C SER A 575 5.41 20.48 -74.65
N THR A 576 6.17 20.10 -75.68
CA THR A 576 7.54 19.57 -75.53
C THR A 576 8.59 20.27 -76.42
N ALA A 577 8.19 21.28 -77.20
CA ALA A 577 9.04 21.90 -78.22
C ALA A 577 9.58 23.27 -77.78
N SER A 578 10.87 23.52 -78.00
CA SER A 578 11.48 24.85 -77.75
C SER A 578 11.14 25.87 -78.85
N VAL A 579 10.87 25.40 -80.06
CA VAL A 579 10.46 26.17 -81.23
C VAL A 579 9.29 25.44 -81.89
N GLY A 580 8.25 26.14 -82.30
CA GLY A 580 7.09 25.54 -82.95
C GLY A 580 6.18 26.59 -83.57
N VAL A 581 5.04 26.16 -84.09
CA VAL A 581 4.03 27.08 -84.63
C VAL A 581 3.15 27.55 -83.48
N LYS A 582 3.13 28.86 -83.25
CA LYS A 582 2.13 29.50 -82.38
C LYS A 582 1.08 30.15 -83.27
N ARG A 583 -0.20 29.94 -82.95
CA ARG A 583 -1.29 30.71 -83.55
C ARG A 583 -1.43 32.00 -82.76
N LEU A 584 -0.94 33.09 -83.32
CA LEU A 584 -0.95 34.41 -82.68
C LEU A 584 -2.35 34.98 -82.78
N GLY A 585 -2.95 35.30 -81.63
CA GLY A 585 -4.34 35.76 -81.53
C GLY A 585 -5.35 34.74 -81.03
N ASP A 586 -4.93 33.50 -80.71
CA ASP A 586 -5.80 32.52 -80.03
C ASP A 586 -5.86 32.77 -78.52
N LEU A 587 -7.00 32.46 -77.90
CA LEU A 587 -7.16 32.49 -76.43
C LEU A 587 -6.47 31.29 -75.77
N ASP A 588 -5.72 31.53 -74.69
CA ASP A 588 -5.30 30.45 -73.81
C ASP A 588 -6.49 29.99 -72.97
N HIS A 589 -6.90 28.73 -73.14
CA HIS A 589 -8.05 28.12 -72.47
C HIS A 589 -7.80 27.83 -70.99
N LYS A 590 -6.55 27.67 -70.54
CA LYS A 590 -6.25 27.23 -69.16
C LYS A 590 -6.73 28.20 -68.09
N PRO A 591 -6.49 29.53 -68.19
CA PRO A 591 -7.03 30.51 -67.24
C PRO A 591 -8.55 30.44 -67.10
N PHE A 592 -9.26 30.23 -68.20
CA PHE A 592 -10.72 30.15 -68.22
C PHE A 592 -11.23 28.91 -67.47
N VAL A 593 -10.60 27.75 -67.71
CA VAL A 593 -10.91 26.50 -66.99
C VAL A 593 -10.60 26.64 -65.49
N SER A 594 -9.47 27.23 -65.13
CA SER A 594 -9.09 27.47 -63.73
C SER A 594 -10.08 28.41 -63.03
N ALA A 595 -10.46 29.52 -63.67
CA ALA A 595 -11.44 30.47 -63.13
C ALA A 595 -12.82 29.84 -62.99
N ALA A 596 -13.25 29.00 -63.95
CA ALA A 596 -14.51 28.29 -63.88
C ALA A 596 -14.55 27.27 -62.73
N LYS A 597 -13.44 26.53 -62.50
CA LYS A 597 -13.33 25.58 -61.37
C LYS A 597 -13.44 26.24 -59.99
N MET A 598 -13.10 27.52 -59.89
CA MET A 598 -13.26 28.30 -58.65
C MET A 598 -14.69 28.78 -58.43
N LYS A 599 -15.51 28.86 -59.48
CA LYS A 599 -16.86 29.43 -59.44
C LYS A 599 -17.98 28.40 -59.54
N TYR A 600 -17.74 27.31 -60.23
CA TYR A 600 -18.73 26.28 -60.52
C TYR A 600 -18.27 24.93 -59.97
N PRO A 601 -19.21 24.01 -59.67
CA PRO A 601 -18.88 22.64 -59.31
C PRO A 601 -18.01 21.98 -60.39
N ALA A 602 -17.09 21.10 -59.98
CA ALA A 602 -16.11 20.51 -60.88
C ALA A 602 -16.71 19.77 -62.09
N ALA A 603 -17.94 19.25 -61.97
CA ALA A 603 -18.67 18.59 -63.05
C ALA A 603 -19.13 19.53 -64.17
N GLU A 604 -19.38 20.81 -63.85
CA GLU A 604 -19.90 21.83 -64.78
C GLU A 604 -18.83 22.85 -65.18
N ALA A 605 -17.72 22.94 -64.44
CA ALA A 605 -16.69 23.94 -64.65
C ALA A 605 -16.06 23.90 -66.04
N GLU A 606 -15.90 22.72 -66.64
CA GLU A 606 -15.29 22.58 -67.97
C GLU A 606 -16.24 23.02 -69.09
N GLU A 607 -17.52 22.70 -68.97
CA GLU A 607 -18.58 23.17 -69.87
C GLU A 607 -18.76 24.70 -69.77
N LYS A 608 -18.83 25.23 -68.54
CA LYS A 608 -18.93 26.68 -68.29
C LYS A 608 -17.70 27.47 -68.75
N ALA A 609 -16.51 26.88 -68.65
CA ALA A 609 -15.32 27.47 -69.27
C ALA A 609 -15.43 27.48 -70.80
N GLY A 610 -15.91 26.40 -71.43
CA GLY A 610 -16.09 26.31 -72.88
C GLY A 610 -17.12 27.31 -73.43
N GLU A 611 -18.27 27.45 -72.76
CA GLU A 611 -19.28 28.48 -73.07
C GLU A 611 -18.66 29.89 -73.04
N PHE A 612 -17.89 30.18 -71.99
CA PHE A 612 -17.30 31.50 -71.81
C PHE A 612 -16.16 31.79 -72.80
N ILE A 613 -15.33 30.80 -73.12
CA ILE A 613 -14.29 30.94 -74.15
C ILE A 613 -14.92 31.21 -75.52
N SER A 614 -16.01 30.51 -75.86
CA SER A 614 -16.73 30.73 -77.12
C SER A 614 -17.35 32.13 -77.18
N LEU A 615 -17.91 32.61 -76.07
CA LEU A 615 -18.43 33.97 -75.95
C LEU A 615 -17.31 35.01 -76.12
N MET A 616 -16.16 34.80 -75.48
CA MET A 616 -15.01 35.72 -75.59
C MET A 616 -14.38 35.68 -76.97
N ASP A 617 -14.30 34.52 -77.62
CA ASP A 617 -13.78 34.40 -78.98
C ASP A 617 -14.70 35.10 -80.00
N SER A 618 -16.02 35.05 -79.81
CA SER A 618 -16.98 35.87 -80.56
C SER A 618 -16.80 37.36 -80.28
N LYS A 619 -16.64 37.73 -79.00
CA LYS A 619 -16.53 39.13 -78.58
C LYS A 619 -15.20 39.76 -79.00
N ILE A 620 -14.10 39.02 -79.03
CA ILE A 620 -12.80 39.46 -79.57
C ILE A 620 -12.92 39.73 -81.07
N ARG A 621 -13.69 38.92 -81.80
CA ARG A 621 -13.97 39.15 -83.23
C ARG A 621 -14.87 40.38 -83.45
N GLU A 622 -15.83 40.66 -82.56
CA GLU A 622 -16.71 41.84 -82.63
C GLU A 622 -16.06 43.15 -82.14
N VAL A 623 -15.38 43.15 -80.98
CA VAL A 623 -14.75 44.34 -80.37
C VAL A 623 -13.62 44.88 -81.23
N SER A 624 -12.95 44.00 -82.00
CA SER A 624 -11.95 44.43 -82.99
C SER A 624 -12.52 45.15 -84.22
N ILE A 625 -13.84 45.41 -84.33
CA ILE A 625 -14.42 46.21 -85.43
C ILE A 625 -14.04 47.70 -85.33
N SER A 626 -13.69 48.23 -84.16
CA SER A 626 -13.40 49.68 -83.95
C SER A 626 -11.92 50.09 -84.01
N GLY A 627 -10.98 49.16 -84.22
CA GLY A 627 -9.59 49.47 -84.60
C GLY A 627 -8.68 50.09 -83.52
N VAL A 628 -9.14 50.29 -82.29
CA VAL A 628 -8.33 50.81 -81.17
C VAL A 628 -8.58 49.96 -79.93
N ILE A 629 -7.57 49.24 -79.43
CA ILE A 629 -7.66 48.57 -78.13
C ILE A 629 -7.56 49.66 -77.06
N ASN A 630 -8.69 50.01 -76.44
CA ASN A 630 -8.67 50.76 -75.20
C ASN A 630 -8.62 49.73 -74.07
N GLU A 631 -7.49 49.63 -73.35
CA GLU A 631 -7.41 48.80 -72.13
C GLU A 631 -8.43 49.23 -71.07
N GLU A 632 -9.06 50.41 -71.26
CA GLU A 632 -10.13 50.93 -70.45
C GLU A 632 -11.57 50.58 -70.91
N ASP A 633 -11.73 49.79 -71.98
CA ASP A 633 -13.04 49.31 -72.45
C ASP A 633 -13.79 48.60 -71.31
N ASP A 634 -15.00 49.09 -71.01
CA ASP A 634 -15.84 48.60 -69.92
C ASP A 634 -16.11 47.09 -70.04
N GLY A 635 -16.13 46.56 -71.26
CA GLY A 635 -16.26 45.13 -71.53
C GLY A 635 -15.05 44.31 -71.12
N ILE A 636 -13.82 44.83 -71.27
CA ILE A 636 -12.58 44.16 -70.87
C ILE A 636 -12.38 44.29 -69.35
N LYS A 637 -12.73 45.44 -68.75
CA LYS A 637 -12.77 45.62 -67.28
C LYS A 637 -13.78 44.68 -66.61
N ALA A 638 -14.95 44.47 -67.21
CA ALA A 638 -15.95 43.52 -66.71
C ALA A 638 -15.40 42.09 -66.65
N ILE A 639 -14.64 41.66 -67.67
CA ILE A 639 -14.00 40.34 -67.69
C ILE A 639 -13.00 40.19 -66.52
N LYS A 640 -12.24 41.23 -66.21
CA LYS A 640 -11.30 41.24 -65.07
C LYS A 640 -12.03 41.09 -63.74
N ASN A 641 -13.10 41.86 -63.55
CA ASN A 641 -13.89 41.84 -62.31
C ASN A 641 -14.64 40.52 -62.13
N GLU A 642 -15.17 39.96 -63.22
CA GLU A 642 -15.92 38.72 -63.17
C GLU A 642 -15.00 37.51 -63.11
N TRP A 643 -14.04 37.34 -64.02
CA TRP A 643 -13.31 36.08 -64.22
C TRP A 643 -11.84 36.13 -63.77
N GLY A 644 -11.40 37.26 -63.22
CA GLY A 644 -10.09 37.42 -62.61
C GLY A 644 -8.98 37.83 -63.59
N ASP A 645 -7.84 38.19 -63.01
CA ASP A 645 -6.70 38.79 -63.72
C ASP A 645 -6.08 37.87 -64.78
N GLU A 646 -6.08 36.55 -64.56
CA GLU A 646 -5.48 35.59 -65.49
C GLU A 646 -6.29 35.47 -66.79
N VAL A 647 -7.62 35.50 -66.69
CA VAL A 647 -8.52 35.46 -67.85
C VAL A 647 -8.46 36.78 -68.62
N TYR A 648 -8.48 37.91 -67.91
CA TYR A 648 -8.26 39.24 -68.49
C TYR A 648 -6.95 39.29 -69.30
N LYS A 649 -5.85 38.81 -68.71
CA LYS A 649 -4.53 38.80 -69.35
C LYS A 649 -4.49 37.94 -70.61
N SER A 650 -5.20 36.80 -70.62
CA SER A 650 -5.35 35.94 -71.80
C SER A 650 -6.05 36.69 -72.95
N VAL A 651 -7.19 37.34 -72.66
CA VAL A 651 -7.97 38.12 -73.64
C VAL A 651 -7.18 39.30 -74.20
N VAL A 652 -6.52 40.10 -73.35
CA VAL A 652 -5.72 41.26 -73.79
C VAL A 652 -4.53 40.81 -74.64
N THR A 653 -3.90 39.68 -74.31
CA THR A 653 -2.77 39.16 -75.06
C THR A 653 -3.19 38.72 -76.47
N ALA A 654 -4.31 38.00 -76.60
CA ALA A 654 -4.85 37.59 -77.88
C ALA A 654 -5.20 38.80 -78.77
N LEU A 655 -5.83 39.83 -78.21
CA LEU A 655 -6.16 41.07 -78.91
C LEU A 655 -4.91 41.80 -79.43
N ARG A 656 -3.88 41.94 -78.59
CA ARG A 656 -2.62 42.58 -78.98
C ARG A 656 -1.92 41.81 -80.10
N GLU A 657 -1.91 40.48 -80.01
CA GLU A 657 -1.31 39.62 -81.04
C GLU A 657 -2.03 39.73 -82.39
N LEU A 658 -3.37 39.81 -82.42
CA LEU A 658 -4.12 40.03 -83.66
C LEU A 658 -3.75 41.36 -84.34
N ASN A 659 -3.62 42.44 -83.56
CA ASN A 659 -3.28 43.76 -84.11
C ASN A 659 -1.83 43.85 -84.61
N GLU A 660 -0.88 43.20 -83.92
CA GLU A 660 0.53 43.26 -84.31
C GLU A 660 0.84 42.37 -85.52
N TYR A 661 0.23 41.18 -85.60
CA TYR A 661 0.63 40.16 -86.57
C TYR A 661 -0.36 39.96 -87.72
N ASN A 662 -1.63 40.33 -87.56
CA ASN A 662 -2.62 40.28 -88.65
C ASN A 662 -3.69 41.38 -88.53
N PRO A 663 -3.29 42.67 -88.54
CA PRO A 663 -4.22 43.79 -88.34
C PRO A 663 -5.35 43.85 -89.39
N ALA A 664 -5.06 43.41 -90.62
CA ALA A 664 -6.01 43.44 -91.74
C ALA A 664 -6.91 42.19 -91.79
N GLY A 665 -6.35 41.00 -91.59
CA GLY A 665 -7.07 39.73 -91.72
C GLY A 665 -7.85 39.31 -90.48
N ARG A 666 -7.56 39.91 -89.31
CA ARG A 666 -8.36 39.82 -88.06
C ARG A 666 -8.71 38.39 -87.64
N CYS A 667 -7.82 37.46 -87.96
CA CYS A 667 -7.92 36.07 -87.59
C CYS A 667 -6.55 35.58 -87.11
N PRO A 668 -6.50 34.59 -86.21
CA PRO A 668 -5.23 34.16 -85.64
C PRO A 668 -4.34 33.53 -86.70
N VAL A 669 -3.12 34.07 -86.85
CA VAL A 669 -2.15 33.64 -87.87
C VAL A 669 -1.09 32.69 -87.28
N PRO A 670 -0.75 31.61 -88.00
CA PRO A 670 0.34 30.74 -87.59
C PRO A 670 1.68 31.43 -87.84
N GLU A 671 2.56 31.43 -86.84
CA GLU A 671 3.89 32.02 -86.92
C GLU A 671 4.93 31.10 -86.26
N LEU A 672 6.17 31.13 -86.75
CA LEU A 672 7.28 30.43 -86.11
C LEU A 672 7.63 31.13 -84.80
N TRP A 673 7.51 30.41 -83.69
CA TRP A 673 7.66 30.98 -82.36
C TRP A 673 8.71 30.24 -81.54
N ASN A 674 9.56 31.00 -80.87
CA ASN A 674 10.51 30.49 -79.89
C ASN A 674 9.88 30.62 -78.50
N PHE A 675 9.33 29.52 -77.98
CA PHE A 675 8.61 29.51 -76.70
C PHE A 675 9.53 29.76 -75.49
N LYS A 676 10.84 29.50 -75.62
CA LYS A 676 11.83 29.83 -74.57
C LYS A 676 12.13 31.32 -74.52
N ALA A 677 12.27 31.94 -75.69
CA ALA A 677 12.62 33.36 -75.81
C ALA A 677 11.39 34.29 -75.80
N GLY A 678 10.17 33.75 -75.97
CA GLY A 678 8.94 34.54 -75.98
C GLY A 678 8.81 35.48 -77.18
N ARG A 679 9.42 35.16 -78.33
CA ARG A 679 9.41 35.99 -79.56
C ARG A 679 9.34 35.15 -80.84
N ARG A 680 9.11 35.81 -81.98
CA ARG A 680 9.22 35.20 -83.33
C ARG A 680 10.58 34.51 -83.47
N ALA A 681 10.56 33.28 -83.98
CA ALA A 681 11.76 32.50 -84.23
C ALA A 681 12.43 32.93 -85.54
N THR A 682 13.77 32.89 -85.57
CA THR A 682 14.53 33.08 -86.80
C THR A 682 14.48 31.81 -87.66
N LEU A 683 14.76 31.95 -88.96
CA LEU A 683 14.89 30.78 -89.86
C LEU A 683 15.97 29.83 -89.37
N SER A 684 17.11 30.37 -88.90
CA SER A 684 18.20 29.58 -88.32
C SER A 684 17.76 28.79 -87.09
N GLU A 685 17.07 29.43 -86.14
CA GLU A 685 16.54 28.76 -84.94
C GLU A 685 15.58 27.61 -85.30
N SER A 686 14.78 27.80 -86.37
CA SER A 686 13.78 26.83 -86.83
C SER A 686 14.44 25.64 -87.54
N VAL A 687 15.44 25.88 -88.40
CA VAL A 687 16.22 24.82 -89.06
C VAL A 687 17.02 24.03 -88.03
N GLU A 688 17.67 24.69 -87.08
CA GLU A 688 18.44 24.02 -86.03
C GLU A 688 17.54 23.12 -85.17
N PHE A 689 16.33 23.58 -84.86
CA PHE A 689 15.32 22.78 -84.19
C PHE A 689 14.95 21.53 -85.00
N ILE A 690 14.64 21.66 -86.30
CA ILE A 690 14.34 20.52 -87.17
C ILE A 690 15.51 19.53 -87.26
N LEU A 691 16.74 20.02 -87.39
CA LEU A 691 17.93 19.16 -87.39
C LEU A 691 18.07 18.38 -86.09
N ARG A 692 17.81 19.02 -84.94
CA ARG A 692 17.77 18.32 -83.64
C ARG A 692 16.68 17.26 -83.61
N LEU A 693 15.48 17.54 -84.12
CA LEU A 693 14.39 16.56 -84.20
C LEU A 693 14.76 15.36 -85.06
N TRP A 694 15.30 15.62 -86.25
CA TRP A 694 15.72 14.57 -87.18
C TRP A 694 16.79 13.66 -86.56
N LYS A 695 17.81 14.24 -85.90
CA LYS A 695 18.83 13.49 -85.16
C LYS A 695 18.22 12.64 -84.03
N THR A 696 17.21 13.16 -83.34
CA THR A 696 16.57 12.46 -82.21
C THR A 696 15.67 11.31 -82.70
N ASN A 697 14.92 11.49 -83.80
CA ASN A 697 14.10 10.44 -84.40
C ASN A 697 14.94 9.33 -85.04
N LYS A 698 16.11 9.65 -85.62
CA LYS A 698 17.06 8.64 -86.10
C LYS A 698 17.52 7.68 -85.00
N ARG A 699 17.75 8.19 -83.79
CA ARG A 699 18.18 7.38 -82.63
C ARG A 699 17.08 6.49 -82.02
N LYS A 700 15.80 6.69 -82.39
CA LYS A 700 14.67 5.90 -81.89
C LYS A 700 14.23 4.77 -82.84
N ARG A 701 14.76 4.73 -84.06
CA ARG A 701 14.47 3.70 -85.08
C ARG A 701 15.58 2.64 -85.23
N THR A 702 16.59 2.73 -84.38
CA THR A 702 17.55 1.67 -84.04
C THR A 702 17.25 1.23 -82.63
#